data_AF-A0A1R2B4R9-F1
#
_entry.id   AF-A0A1R2B4R9-F1
#
_cell.length_a   1.000
_cell.length_b   1.000
_cell.length_c   1.000
_cell.angle_alpha   90.00
_cell.angle_beta   90.00
_cell.angle_gamma   90.00
#
_symmetry.space_group_name_H-M   'P 1'
#
loop_
_entity.id
_entity.type
_entity.pdbx_description
1 polymer ?
#
loop_
_entity_poly.entity_id
_entity_poly.type
_entity_poly.pdbx_seq_one_letter_code
_entity_poly.pdbx_strand_id
1 'polypeptide(L)'
;MEKFISIEQLDDKVSKPPNLTPMSKDACRKLGIIPEELVFKPLIFFKRKSNIAETAMKKFDNAEKKRLEKIKWIKETKIQLEKDMVKSREKITRNNVIEASVMSSKMIEKEKKELEKIEKKQRQDLQQILEYQLKSEAIRHQNEEKLEKAKQRENQRQLELARKGQEQDEAKKREDDRRHKDQQQLEEEQRRYAAAEFEKTKKRLKEVQNHEKLHKKEHQAQELEQQKKQEEYHKRTEQMLEIQQKWAEEKKKKLENREEKRKQIMKTQQEEKQKESLKLKETKEIKIKAARENLASLLENQKNDYLIRQYETEEKHKKLEEEREKAKIETAKKAEVKAQEIKKVMELNQTLEEKRRNDLLKAEKEANDRAEKIHKMKEEEMQKRKEEEEHKQLQHEHVRKRMQKILSQRVEKIKEKMTEEEEKLKKIKEKKEYDLNVKLELDEMQRSDRLENVKRIERQQQYEREKVLERIKEDNYKVQALKKVKDDLMTERKKLKNHAEKEKQKMILMLEEMKKKKGALAEYAEKISSKSQQVSVVEKMSENTTIKSPEKSLEKIIEKKSYENVKNKIVAKEKIPELKPVVDNKEKIFNELKDRHKKEMIEVLDNEERKEQEREKQIAGCRNDIERKEFDGKFGIERALACDVINNLAKKQRKTEQEMANRLGVLNSSHYL
;
A
#
# COMPACT_ATOMS: atom_id res chain seq x y z
N MET A 1 -41.00 33.23 -21.72
CA MET A 1 -41.11 32.15 -20.72
C MET A 1 -40.50 30.90 -21.31
N GLU A 2 -39.36 30.44 -20.79
CA GLU A 2 -38.74 29.18 -21.24
C GLU A 2 -39.66 28.02 -20.83
N LYS A 3 -40.14 27.24 -21.80
CA LYS A 3 -41.00 26.08 -21.52
C LYS A 3 -40.20 25.02 -20.78
N PHE A 4 -40.66 24.59 -19.60
CA PHE A 4 -40.08 23.45 -18.90
C PHE A 4 -40.41 22.16 -19.67
N ILE A 5 -39.39 21.34 -19.92
CA ILE A 5 -39.52 20.08 -20.65
C ILE A 5 -39.38 18.93 -19.63
N SER A 6 -40.32 17.99 -19.64
CA SER A 6 -40.19 16.77 -18.83
C SER A 6 -39.14 15.85 -19.44
N ILE A 7 -38.43 15.07 -18.62
CA ILE A 7 -37.45 14.09 -19.12
C ILE A 7 -38.08 13.01 -20.04
N GLU A 8 -39.40 12.77 -19.94
CA GLU A 8 -40.10 11.88 -20.89
C GLU A 8 -40.20 12.46 -22.29
N GLN A 9 -40.24 13.80 -22.41
CA GLN A 9 -40.39 14.55 -23.66
C GLN A 9 -39.03 14.93 -24.27
N LEU A 10 -37.93 14.47 -23.67
CA LEU A 10 -36.60 14.76 -24.19
C LEU A 10 -36.33 13.86 -25.40
N ASP A 11 -36.59 14.41 -26.59
CA ASP A 11 -36.33 13.74 -27.87
C ASP A 11 -34.84 13.46 -28.10
N ASP A 12 -34.55 12.55 -29.04
CA ASP A 12 -33.18 12.09 -29.34
C ASP A 12 -32.24 13.17 -29.90
N LYS A 13 -32.74 14.35 -30.28
CA LYS A 13 -31.97 15.36 -31.03
C LYS A 13 -31.95 16.76 -30.39
N VAL A 14 -32.03 16.84 -29.07
CA VAL A 14 -31.94 18.14 -28.37
C VAL A 14 -30.50 18.66 -28.38
N SER A 15 -30.25 19.80 -29.03
CA SER A 15 -28.90 20.39 -29.19
C SER A 15 -28.51 21.43 -28.13
N LYS A 16 -29.46 21.89 -27.31
CA LYS A 16 -29.25 22.87 -26.23
C LYS A 16 -29.62 22.24 -24.88
N PRO A 17 -28.97 22.63 -23.76
CA PRO A 17 -29.31 22.10 -22.44
C PRO A 17 -30.80 22.33 -22.13
N PRO A 18 -31.59 21.28 -21.90
CA PRO A 18 -33.02 21.40 -21.68
C PRO A 18 -33.30 22.03 -20.31
N ASN A 19 -34.28 22.94 -20.26
CA ASN A 19 -34.83 23.42 -19.00
C ASN A 19 -35.75 22.38 -18.38
N LEU A 20 -35.16 21.48 -17.59
CA LEU A 20 -35.88 20.38 -16.95
C LEU A 20 -36.85 20.88 -15.86
N THR A 21 -37.95 20.15 -15.66
CA THR A 21 -38.88 20.37 -14.53
C THR A 21 -38.15 20.22 -13.18
N PRO A 22 -38.65 20.81 -12.08
CA PRO A 22 -38.00 20.73 -10.77
C PRO A 22 -37.70 19.30 -10.31
N MET A 23 -38.63 18.36 -10.52
CA MET A 23 -38.43 16.95 -10.19
C MET A 23 -37.38 16.27 -11.06
N SER A 24 -37.37 16.56 -12.38
CA SER A 24 -36.33 16.05 -13.26
C SER A 24 -34.95 16.65 -12.93
N LYS A 25 -34.89 17.93 -12.51
CA LYS A 25 -33.66 18.56 -12.00
C LYS A 25 -33.18 17.89 -10.71
N ASP A 26 -34.07 17.57 -9.79
CA ASP A 26 -33.71 16.89 -8.54
C ASP A 26 -33.23 15.45 -8.80
N ALA A 27 -33.88 14.71 -9.71
CA ALA A 27 -33.42 13.40 -10.15
C ALA A 27 -32.01 13.47 -10.77
N CYS A 28 -31.73 14.49 -11.59
CA CYS A 28 -30.40 14.73 -12.15
C CYS A 28 -29.36 14.99 -11.05
N ARG A 29 -29.68 15.86 -10.07
CA ARG A 29 -28.79 16.16 -8.94
C ARG A 29 -28.50 14.92 -8.09
N LYS A 30 -29.54 14.14 -7.77
CA LYS A 30 -29.41 12.89 -7.03
C LYS A 30 -28.51 11.87 -7.72
N LEU A 31 -28.51 11.83 -9.05
CA LEU A 31 -27.60 10.99 -9.84
C LEU A 31 -26.25 11.65 -10.16
N GLY A 32 -26.04 12.92 -9.80
CA GLY A 32 -24.86 13.69 -10.16
C GLY A 32 -24.71 13.89 -11.67
N ILE A 33 -25.79 13.90 -12.44
CA ILE A 33 -25.80 14.14 -13.90
C ILE A 33 -26.15 15.61 -14.14
N ILE A 34 -25.42 16.28 -15.04
CA ILE A 34 -25.69 17.68 -15.40
C ILE A 34 -26.55 17.74 -16.68
N PRO A 35 -27.53 18.66 -16.82
CA PRO A 35 -28.35 18.76 -18.04
C PRO A 35 -27.56 18.87 -19.36
N GLU A 36 -26.36 19.46 -19.37
CA GLU A 36 -25.48 19.53 -20.54
C GLU A 36 -25.01 18.15 -21.03
N GLU A 37 -24.98 17.15 -20.15
CA GLU A 37 -24.61 15.77 -20.50
C GLU A 37 -25.74 15.04 -21.23
N LEU A 38 -26.96 15.58 -21.23
CA LEU A 38 -28.13 15.02 -21.92
C LEU A 38 -28.28 15.55 -23.35
N VAL A 39 -27.47 16.55 -23.71
CA VAL A 39 -27.48 17.19 -25.03
C VAL A 39 -26.88 16.27 -26.08
N PHE A 40 -27.61 16.09 -27.18
CA PHE A 40 -27.14 15.33 -28.34
C PHE A 40 -25.98 16.06 -29.02
N LYS A 41 -24.86 15.35 -29.22
CA LYS A 41 -23.67 15.89 -29.89
C LYS A 41 -23.53 15.22 -31.26
N PRO A 42 -23.67 15.95 -32.38
CA PRO A 42 -23.60 15.33 -33.71
C PRO A 42 -22.18 14.83 -34.03
N LEU A 43 -22.06 13.86 -34.94
CA LEU A 43 -20.77 13.28 -35.37
C LEU A 43 -19.74 14.35 -35.81
N ILE A 44 -20.20 15.47 -36.39
CA ILE A 44 -19.36 16.60 -36.81
C ILE A 44 -18.57 17.18 -35.61
N PHE A 45 -19.16 17.20 -34.41
CA PHE A 45 -18.49 17.64 -33.19
C PHE A 45 -17.27 16.77 -32.84
N PHE A 46 -17.38 15.46 -33.04
CA PHE A 46 -16.30 14.51 -32.77
C PHE A 46 -15.26 14.47 -33.88
N LYS A 47 -15.66 14.63 -35.14
CA LYS A 47 -14.74 14.76 -36.28
C LYS A 47 -13.82 15.99 -36.18
N ARG A 48 -14.29 17.09 -35.56
CA ARG A 48 -13.45 18.28 -35.29
C ARG A 48 -12.41 18.06 -34.19
N LYS A 49 -12.60 17.06 -33.32
CA LYS A 49 -11.75 16.79 -32.16
C LYS A 49 -10.82 15.60 -32.32
N SER A 50 -11.16 14.65 -33.19
CA SER A 50 -10.32 13.48 -33.49
C SER A 50 -9.64 13.67 -34.83
N ASN A 51 -8.38 13.26 -34.93
CA ASN A 51 -7.65 13.28 -36.19
C ASN A 51 -8.05 12.10 -37.08
N ILE A 52 -8.61 11.04 -36.49
CA ILE A 52 -8.96 9.79 -37.17
C ILE A 52 -10.49 9.65 -37.23
N ALA A 53 -11.02 9.45 -38.44
CA ALA A 53 -12.46 9.35 -38.69
C ALA A 53 -13.11 8.14 -37.97
N GLU A 54 -12.41 7.00 -37.91
CA GLU A 54 -12.87 5.79 -37.23
C GLU A 54 -13.02 6.03 -35.72
N THR A 55 -12.03 6.66 -35.08
CA THR A 55 -12.10 6.98 -33.65
C THR A 55 -13.18 8.03 -33.36
N ALA A 56 -13.39 9.00 -34.26
CA ALA A 56 -14.46 9.97 -34.13
C ALA A 56 -15.84 9.30 -34.11
N MET A 57 -16.04 8.25 -34.93
CA MET A 57 -17.28 7.46 -34.95
C MET A 57 -17.44 6.66 -33.65
N LYS A 58 -16.39 5.97 -33.18
CA LYS A 58 -16.42 5.26 -31.89
C LYS A 58 -16.70 6.19 -30.71
N LYS A 59 -16.12 7.41 -30.70
CA LYS A 59 -16.37 8.44 -29.68
C LYS A 59 -17.82 8.93 -29.72
N PHE A 60 -18.39 9.11 -30.92
CA PHE A 60 -19.80 9.46 -31.10
C PHE A 60 -20.73 8.38 -30.56
N ASP A 61 -20.53 7.11 -30.96
CA ASP A 61 -21.36 5.99 -30.53
C ASP A 61 -21.31 5.79 -29.00
N ASN A 62 -20.12 5.88 -28.40
CA ASN A 62 -19.96 5.80 -26.95
C ASN A 62 -20.67 6.96 -26.23
N ALA A 63 -20.50 8.19 -26.72
CA ALA A 63 -21.15 9.36 -26.12
C ALA A 63 -22.69 9.27 -26.20
N GLU A 64 -23.22 8.79 -27.34
CA GLU A 64 -24.65 8.65 -27.54
C GLU A 64 -25.25 7.52 -26.70
N LYS A 65 -24.59 6.37 -26.65
CA LYS A 65 -24.97 5.26 -25.77
C LYS A 65 -25.06 5.72 -24.31
N LYS A 66 -24.06 6.46 -23.83
CA LYS A 66 -24.05 7.00 -22.46
C LYS A 66 -25.13 8.03 -22.21
N ARG A 67 -25.39 8.91 -23.19
CA ARG A 67 -26.48 9.89 -23.10
C ARG A 67 -27.82 9.17 -22.87
N LEU A 68 -28.10 8.13 -23.66
CA LEU A 68 -29.31 7.32 -23.53
C LEU A 68 -29.38 6.57 -22.20
N GLU A 69 -28.28 5.97 -21.74
CA GLU A 69 -28.19 5.32 -20.43
C GLU A 69 -28.48 6.31 -19.28
N LYS A 70 -27.92 7.53 -19.35
CA LYS A 70 -28.18 8.59 -18.36
C LYS A 70 -29.65 9.02 -18.36
N ILE A 71 -30.26 9.21 -19.53
CA ILE A 71 -31.68 9.53 -19.65
C ILE A 71 -32.54 8.43 -19.01
N LYS A 72 -32.20 7.16 -19.25
CA LYS A 72 -32.88 6.02 -18.62
C LYS A 72 -32.78 6.06 -17.11
N TRP A 73 -31.58 6.26 -16.55
CA TRP A 73 -31.40 6.36 -15.09
C TRP A 73 -32.18 7.53 -14.48
N ILE A 74 -32.21 8.69 -15.15
CA ILE A 74 -32.98 9.84 -14.68
C ILE A 74 -34.47 9.53 -14.68
N LYS A 75 -35.00 8.88 -15.72
CA LYS A 75 -36.41 8.44 -15.78
C LYS A 75 -36.75 7.52 -14.60
N GLU A 76 -35.93 6.51 -14.35
CA GLU A 76 -36.10 5.59 -13.21
C GLU A 76 -36.03 6.31 -11.86
N THR A 77 -35.07 7.23 -11.69
CA THR A 77 -34.90 7.99 -10.44
C THR A 77 -36.03 8.98 -10.21
N LYS A 78 -36.54 9.63 -11.26
CA LYS A 78 -37.71 10.51 -11.19
C LYS A 78 -38.93 9.74 -10.68
N ILE A 79 -39.21 8.57 -11.26
CA ILE A 79 -40.31 7.70 -10.81
C ILE A 79 -40.13 7.32 -9.34
N GLN A 80 -38.90 7.05 -8.91
CA GLN A 80 -38.62 6.75 -7.51
C GLN A 80 -38.88 7.96 -6.59
N LEU A 81 -38.47 9.16 -6.98
CA LEU A 81 -38.74 10.38 -6.22
C LEU A 81 -40.24 10.68 -6.12
N GLU A 82 -41.01 10.47 -7.20
CA GLU A 82 -42.48 10.59 -7.18
C GLU A 82 -43.10 9.62 -6.16
N LYS A 83 -42.66 8.36 -6.14
CA LYS A 83 -43.12 7.37 -5.15
C LYS A 83 -42.75 7.76 -3.72
N ASP A 84 -41.54 8.28 -3.50
CA ASP A 84 -41.08 8.71 -2.18
C ASP A 84 -41.85 9.94 -1.69
N MET A 85 -42.21 10.87 -2.59
CA MET A 85 -43.08 12.00 -2.25
C MET A 85 -44.49 11.56 -1.85
N VAL A 86 -45.10 10.62 -2.58
CA VAL A 86 -46.42 10.07 -2.23
C VAL A 86 -46.38 9.38 -0.86
N LYS A 87 -45.36 8.54 -0.61
CA LYS A 87 -45.15 7.90 0.71
C LYS A 87 -44.92 8.90 1.84
N SER A 88 -44.18 9.97 1.58
CA SER A 88 -43.93 11.02 2.57
C SER A 88 -45.21 11.77 2.91
N ARG A 89 -46.05 12.06 1.90
CA ARG A 89 -47.36 12.68 2.09
C ARG A 89 -48.30 11.79 2.92
N GLU A 90 -48.28 10.47 2.70
CA GLU A 90 -49.05 9.49 3.49
C GLU A 90 -48.55 9.32 4.93
N LYS A 91 -47.23 9.44 5.17
CA LYS A 91 -46.65 9.38 6.52
C LYS A 91 -46.91 10.65 7.32
N ILE A 92 -46.84 11.81 6.70
CA ILE A 92 -47.09 13.10 7.36
C ILE A 92 -48.55 13.21 7.82
N THR A 93 -49.52 12.67 7.07
CA THR A 93 -50.93 12.64 7.48
C THR A 93 -51.25 11.66 8.59
N ARG A 94 -50.42 10.64 8.87
CA ARG A 94 -50.69 9.66 9.94
C ARG A 94 -49.92 9.90 11.25
N ASN A 95 -48.71 10.46 11.22
CA ASN A 95 -47.86 10.52 12.43
C ASN A 95 -47.63 11.93 13.01
N ASN A 96 -47.67 12.99 12.21
CA ASN A 96 -47.24 14.31 12.70
C ASN A 96 -48.29 15.09 13.52
N VAL A 97 -49.57 14.72 13.46
CA VAL A 97 -50.62 15.42 14.23
C VAL A 97 -50.68 14.92 15.69
N ILE A 98 -50.23 13.70 15.98
CA ILE A 98 -50.38 13.10 17.31
C ILE A 98 -49.08 13.17 18.13
N GLU A 99 -47.89 13.03 17.54
CA GLU A 99 -46.68 12.81 18.34
C GLU A 99 -46.05 14.09 18.92
N ALA A 100 -46.03 15.20 18.17
CA ALA A 100 -45.47 16.47 18.65
C ALA A 100 -46.37 17.16 19.70
N SER A 101 -47.68 16.97 19.61
CA SER A 101 -48.66 17.50 20.57
C SER A 101 -48.68 16.68 21.88
N VAL A 102 -48.60 15.34 21.77
CA VAL A 102 -48.66 14.45 22.95
C VAL A 102 -47.38 14.49 23.79
N MET A 103 -46.19 14.69 23.19
CA MET A 103 -44.95 14.83 23.96
C MET A 103 -44.84 16.19 24.67
N SER A 104 -45.27 17.28 24.01
CA SER A 104 -45.36 18.62 24.63
C SER A 104 -46.33 18.62 25.82
N SER A 105 -47.54 18.05 25.64
CA SER A 105 -48.57 18.01 26.67
C SER A 105 -48.19 17.16 27.89
N LYS A 106 -47.59 15.97 27.69
CA LYS A 106 -47.16 15.11 28.81
C LYS A 106 -45.99 15.68 29.61
N MET A 107 -45.13 16.49 29.00
CA MET A 107 -44.05 17.17 29.71
C MET A 107 -44.58 18.32 30.56
N ILE A 108 -45.53 19.10 30.01
CA ILE A 108 -46.21 20.20 30.72
C ILE A 108 -47.02 19.68 31.92
N GLU A 109 -47.73 18.55 31.77
CA GLU A 109 -48.47 17.94 32.89
C GLU A 109 -47.57 17.41 34.01
N LYS A 110 -46.40 16.85 33.67
CA LYS A 110 -45.42 16.42 34.67
C LYS A 110 -44.82 17.62 35.41
N GLU A 111 -44.52 18.71 34.72
CA GLU A 111 -44.03 19.92 35.36
C GLU A 111 -45.08 20.57 36.28
N LYS A 112 -46.37 20.59 35.91
CA LYS A 112 -47.44 21.03 36.82
C LYS A 112 -47.47 20.22 38.11
N LYS A 113 -47.34 18.89 38.01
CA LYS A 113 -47.24 18.01 39.20
C LYS A 113 -45.98 18.24 40.01
N GLU A 114 -44.86 18.62 39.39
CA GLU A 114 -43.65 18.98 40.12
C GLU A 114 -43.76 20.33 40.83
N LEU A 115 -44.42 21.31 40.21
CA LEU A 115 -44.73 22.59 40.86
C LEU A 115 -45.63 22.40 42.08
N GLU A 116 -46.67 21.57 41.97
CA GLU A 116 -47.54 21.19 43.08
C GLU A 116 -46.77 20.49 44.22
N LYS A 117 -45.81 19.61 43.86
CA LYS A 117 -44.91 18.98 44.84
C LYS A 117 -43.97 19.99 45.50
N ILE A 118 -43.47 20.99 44.77
CA ILE A 118 -42.63 22.05 45.32
C ILE A 118 -43.43 22.90 46.30
N GLU A 119 -44.67 23.24 45.99
CA GLU A 119 -45.55 23.98 46.91
C GLU A 119 -45.81 23.16 48.18
N LYS A 120 -46.13 21.87 48.04
CA LYS A 120 -46.32 20.96 49.18
C LYS A 120 -45.06 20.84 50.03
N LYS A 121 -43.89 20.74 49.39
CA LYS A 121 -42.60 20.70 50.07
C LYS A 121 -42.28 22.02 50.76
N GLN A 122 -42.61 23.17 50.16
CA GLN A 122 -42.42 24.49 50.79
C GLN A 122 -43.27 24.64 52.06
N ARG A 123 -44.50 24.10 52.08
CA ARG A 123 -45.31 24.05 53.29
C ARG A 123 -44.67 23.19 54.38
N GLN A 124 -44.13 22.02 54.00
CA GLN A 124 -43.41 21.14 54.93
C GLN A 124 -42.09 21.75 55.43
N ASP A 125 -41.32 22.41 54.56
CA ASP A 125 -40.08 23.09 54.92
C ASP A 125 -40.37 24.28 55.85
N LEU A 126 -41.49 25.00 55.68
CA LEU A 126 -41.93 26.05 56.61
C LEU A 126 -42.20 25.47 58.01
N GLN A 127 -42.92 24.35 58.07
CA GLN A 127 -43.18 23.62 59.30
C GLN A 127 -41.88 23.13 59.94
N GLN A 128 -40.97 22.59 59.12
CA GLN A 128 -39.68 22.08 59.57
C GLN A 128 -38.71 23.18 59.99
N ILE A 129 -38.73 24.37 59.37
CA ILE A 129 -37.94 25.53 59.82
C ILE A 129 -38.43 26.00 61.19
N LEU A 130 -39.73 25.94 61.45
CA LEU A 130 -40.31 26.23 62.76
C LEU A 130 -39.78 25.25 63.81
N GLU A 131 -39.83 23.95 63.51
CA GLU A 131 -39.31 22.88 64.37
C GLU A 131 -37.78 22.92 64.53
N TYR A 132 -37.06 23.33 63.49
CA TYR A 132 -35.61 23.46 63.50
C TYR A 132 -35.15 24.68 64.29
N GLN A 133 -35.86 25.82 64.25
CA GLN A 133 -35.53 26.94 65.15
C GLN A 133 -35.59 26.48 66.60
N LEU A 134 -36.65 25.73 66.96
CA LEU A 134 -36.80 25.09 68.27
C LEU A 134 -35.66 24.10 68.61
N LYS A 135 -35.22 23.28 67.65
CA LYS A 135 -34.19 22.24 67.87
C LYS A 135 -32.75 22.77 67.81
N SER A 136 -32.48 23.79 67.00
CA SER A 136 -31.12 24.33 66.78
C SER A 136 -30.61 25.14 67.97
N GLU A 137 -31.53 25.77 68.71
CA GLU A 137 -31.21 26.45 69.98
C GLU A 137 -30.74 25.44 71.04
N ALA A 138 -31.33 24.25 71.06
CA ALA A 138 -30.91 23.14 71.93
C ALA A 138 -29.55 22.52 71.54
N ILE A 139 -29.22 22.45 70.25
CA ILE A 139 -27.97 21.84 69.76
C ILE A 139 -26.76 22.79 69.91
N ARG A 140 -26.95 24.11 69.80
CA ARG A 140 -25.87 25.09 70.00
C ARG A 140 -25.24 24.95 71.38
N HIS A 141 -26.07 24.75 72.41
CA HIS A 141 -25.61 24.48 73.77
C HIS A 141 -24.79 23.19 73.90
N GLN A 142 -25.08 22.15 73.11
CA GLN A 142 -24.38 20.86 73.20
C GLN A 142 -23.08 20.77 72.39
N ASN A 143 -22.94 21.57 71.33
CA ASN A 143 -21.76 21.56 70.47
C ASN A 143 -20.62 22.45 70.99
N GLU A 144 -20.96 23.52 71.69
CA GLU A 144 -19.96 24.39 72.36
C GLU A 144 -19.14 23.58 73.37
N GLU A 145 -19.78 22.67 74.11
CA GLU A 145 -19.14 21.79 75.09
C GLU A 145 -18.26 20.68 74.46
N LYS A 146 -18.55 20.26 73.23
CA LYS A 146 -17.80 19.21 72.51
C LYS A 146 -16.57 19.75 71.78
N LEU A 147 -16.63 21.00 71.31
CA LEU A 147 -15.54 21.65 70.59
C LEU A 147 -14.30 21.83 71.50
N GLU A 148 -14.52 22.10 72.78
CA GLU A 148 -13.45 22.30 73.77
C GLU A 148 -12.64 21.02 74.04
N LYS A 149 -13.29 19.85 73.99
CA LYS A 149 -12.66 18.54 74.20
C LYS A 149 -11.89 18.02 72.96
N ALA A 150 -12.24 18.46 71.76
CA ALA A 150 -11.56 18.04 70.52
C ALA A 150 -10.21 18.76 70.33
N LYS A 151 -10.14 20.06 70.69
CA LYS A 151 -8.94 20.89 70.55
C LYS A 151 -7.75 20.37 71.36
N GLN A 152 -7.99 19.66 72.46
CA GLN A 152 -6.95 19.07 73.30
C GLN A 152 -6.29 17.82 72.69
N ARG A 153 -7.00 17.07 71.81
CA ARG A 153 -6.49 15.83 71.19
C ARG A 153 -5.64 16.09 69.94
N GLU A 154 -5.84 17.22 69.27
CA GLU A 154 -5.14 17.57 68.04
C GLU A 154 -3.68 18.00 68.29
N ASN A 155 -3.43 18.71 69.40
CA ASN A 155 -2.07 19.14 69.79
C ASN A 155 -1.14 17.96 70.10
N GLN A 156 -1.66 16.80 70.51
CA GLN A 156 -0.84 15.61 70.80
C GLN A 156 -0.37 14.88 69.53
N ARG A 157 -1.14 14.94 68.43
CA ARG A 157 -0.78 14.26 67.16
C ARG A 157 0.28 14.99 66.35
N GLN A 158 0.39 16.31 66.49
CA GLN A 158 1.34 17.10 65.70
C GLN A 158 2.79 16.91 66.15
N LEU A 159 3.04 16.55 67.41
CA LEU A 159 4.38 16.23 67.94
C LEU A 159 4.93 14.88 67.45
N GLU A 160 4.06 13.92 67.13
CA GLU A 160 4.46 12.56 66.76
C GLU A 160 4.86 12.44 65.28
N LEU A 161 4.24 13.24 64.40
CA LEU A 161 4.51 13.28 62.95
C LEU A 161 5.86 13.94 62.61
N ALA A 162 6.35 14.87 63.42
CA ALA A 162 7.63 15.56 63.18
C ALA A 162 8.86 14.64 63.37
N ARG A 163 8.77 13.67 64.28
CA ARG A 163 9.88 12.74 64.61
C ARG A 163 10.12 11.69 63.52
N LYS A 164 9.09 11.33 62.75
CA LYS A 164 9.15 10.27 61.73
C LYS A 164 9.72 10.73 60.38
N GLY A 165 9.77 12.05 60.15
CA GLY A 165 10.33 12.64 58.92
C GLY A 165 11.86 12.66 58.87
N GLN A 166 12.53 12.84 60.03
CA GLN A 166 13.99 12.99 60.08
C GLN A 166 14.75 11.66 59.80
N GLU A 167 14.15 10.50 60.07
CA GLU A 167 14.79 9.19 59.83
C GLU A 167 14.78 8.75 58.35
N GLN A 168 13.87 9.27 57.52
CA GLN A 168 13.75 8.86 56.10
C GLN A 168 14.73 9.56 55.17
N ASP A 169 15.21 10.76 55.53
CA ASP A 169 16.11 11.54 54.68
C ASP A 169 17.59 11.11 54.82
N GLU A 170 18.00 10.51 55.94
CA GLU A 170 19.36 9.99 56.14
C GLU A 170 19.62 8.67 55.38
N ALA A 171 18.58 7.88 55.10
CA ALA A 171 18.68 6.61 54.40
C ALA A 171 18.98 6.79 52.89
N LYS A 172 18.40 7.80 52.25
CA LYS A 172 18.59 8.08 50.81
C LYS A 172 20.03 8.52 50.47
N LYS A 173 20.73 9.19 51.39
CA LYS A 173 22.06 9.76 51.13
C LYS A 173 23.18 8.71 51.05
N ARG A 174 22.97 7.48 51.56
CA ARG A 174 23.98 6.40 51.55
C ARG A 174 23.95 5.53 50.28
N GLU A 175 22.89 5.58 49.49
CA GLU A 175 22.72 4.74 48.30
C GLU A 175 23.39 5.35 47.05
N ASP A 176 23.40 6.67 46.93
CA ASP A 176 23.95 7.37 45.77
C ASP A 176 25.50 7.35 45.71
N ASP A 177 26.18 7.32 46.84
CA ASP A 177 27.66 7.27 46.91
C ASP A 177 28.27 5.94 46.44
N ARG A 178 27.48 4.85 46.40
CA ARG A 178 27.93 3.54 45.90
C ARG A 178 27.94 3.46 44.37
N ARG A 179 26.99 4.11 43.69
CA ARG A 179 26.84 4.02 42.22
C ARG A 179 27.92 4.78 41.45
N HIS A 180 28.55 5.77 42.05
CA HIS A 180 29.58 6.60 41.41
C HIS A 180 30.97 5.93 41.36
N LYS A 181 31.26 4.96 42.24
CA LYS A 181 32.58 4.28 42.28
C LYS A 181 32.75 3.18 41.22
N ASP A 182 31.66 2.51 40.85
CA ASP A 182 31.71 1.40 39.89
C ASP A 182 31.88 1.87 38.43
N GLN A 183 31.51 3.12 38.11
CA GLN A 183 31.69 3.68 36.75
C GLN A 183 33.13 4.08 36.42
N GLN A 184 33.95 4.43 37.42
CA GLN A 184 35.33 4.90 37.17
C GLN A 184 36.31 3.76 36.86
N GLN A 185 36.04 2.54 37.33
CA GLN A 185 36.94 1.39 37.12
C GLN A 185 36.84 0.81 35.70
N LEU A 186 35.70 0.97 35.02
CA LEU A 186 35.48 0.43 33.67
C LEU A 186 36.15 1.27 32.57
N GLU A 187 36.36 2.56 32.81
CA GLU A 187 36.95 3.50 31.85
C GLU A 187 38.49 3.41 31.80
N GLU A 188 39.13 2.98 32.89
CA GLU A 188 40.59 2.89 33.00
C GLU A 188 41.17 1.66 32.26
N GLU A 189 40.41 0.56 32.15
CA GLU A 189 40.84 -0.65 31.43
C GLU A 189 40.88 -0.47 29.90
N GLN A 190 39.95 0.31 29.33
CA GLN A 190 39.89 0.55 27.88
C GLN A 190 41.05 1.43 27.38
N ARG A 191 41.60 2.29 28.24
CA ARG A 191 42.71 3.19 27.90
C ARG A 191 44.06 2.47 27.78
N ARG A 192 44.23 1.32 28.46
CA ARG A 192 45.47 0.52 28.40
C ARG A 192 45.61 -0.30 27.11
N TYR A 193 44.50 -0.71 26.48
CA TYR A 193 44.54 -1.53 25.25
C TYR A 193 44.97 -0.71 24.02
N ALA A 194 44.57 0.57 23.93
CA ALA A 194 44.87 1.44 22.79
C ALA A 194 46.34 1.90 22.71
N ALA A 195 47.05 1.98 23.84
CA ALA A 195 48.45 2.43 23.89
C ALA A 195 49.44 1.39 23.33
N ALA A 196 49.13 0.09 23.42
CA ALA A 196 50.00 -1.00 22.99
C ALA A 196 50.05 -1.19 21.46
N GLU A 197 49.02 -0.75 20.73
CA GLU A 197 48.93 -0.90 19.27
C GLU A 197 49.75 0.16 18.52
N PHE A 198 49.89 1.36 19.10
CA PHE A 198 50.60 2.50 18.51
C PHE A 198 52.14 2.35 18.53
N GLU A 199 52.70 1.57 19.47
CA GLU A 199 54.16 1.34 19.51
C GLU A 199 54.66 0.39 18.40
N LYS A 200 53.83 -0.53 17.91
CA LYS A 200 54.24 -1.53 16.90
C LYS A 200 54.40 -0.94 15.50
N THR A 201 53.67 0.12 15.17
CA THR A 201 53.73 0.79 13.85
C THR A 201 54.93 1.73 13.72
N LYS A 202 55.40 2.32 14.82
CA LYS A 202 56.52 3.26 14.84
C LYS A 202 57.89 2.63 14.55
N LYS A 203 58.03 1.31 14.75
CA LYS A 203 59.30 0.58 14.51
C LYS A 203 59.55 0.23 13.04
N ARG A 204 58.50 0.00 12.24
CA ARG A 204 58.62 -0.35 10.80
C ARG A 204 59.01 0.83 9.90
N LEU A 205 58.76 2.07 10.34
CA LEU A 205 59.02 3.28 9.55
C LEU A 205 60.50 3.73 9.60
N LYS A 206 61.24 3.33 10.64
CA LYS A 206 62.66 3.72 10.82
C LYS A 206 63.64 2.90 9.97
N GLU A 207 63.24 1.71 9.51
CA GLU A 207 64.11 0.83 8.72
C GLU A 207 64.15 1.23 7.23
N VAL A 208 63.08 1.85 6.71
CA VAL A 208 63.01 2.31 5.31
C VAL A 208 63.83 3.59 5.08
N GLN A 209 63.97 4.46 6.09
CA GLN A 209 64.69 5.74 5.98
C GLN A 209 66.22 5.63 5.90
N ASN A 210 66.80 4.47 6.25
CA ASN A 210 68.26 4.29 6.23
C ASN A 210 68.80 3.83 4.86
N HIS A 211 67.96 3.27 3.99
CA HIS A 211 68.38 2.84 2.65
C HIS A 211 68.37 3.96 1.58
N GLU A 212 67.69 5.09 1.85
CA GLU A 212 67.50 6.16 0.85
C GLU A 212 68.60 7.24 0.86
N LYS A 213 69.49 7.23 1.87
CA LYS A 213 70.49 8.29 2.09
C LYS A 213 71.80 8.11 1.31
N LEU A 214 72.01 6.99 0.61
CA LEU A 214 73.24 6.71 -0.14
C LEU A 214 73.20 7.09 -1.62
N HIS A 215 72.02 7.33 -2.22
CA HIS A 215 71.90 7.66 -3.65
C HIS A 215 71.72 9.15 -3.98
N LYS A 216 71.68 10.04 -2.96
CA LYS A 216 71.23 11.43 -3.14
C LYS A 216 72.33 12.48 -3.37
N LYS A 217 73.60 12.08 -3.37
CA LYS A 217 74.73 13.03 -3.44
C LYS A 217 75.40 13.19 -4.81
N GLU A 218 74.99 12.43 -5.83
CA GLU A 218 75.60 12.50 -7.16
C GLU A 218 74.70 13.21 -8.21
N HIS A 219 73.41 13.35 -7.93
CA HIS A 219 72.44 13.97 -8.85
C HIS A 219 72.37 15.52 -8.75
N GLN A 220 72.85 16.10 -7.63
CA GLN A 220 72.64 17.52 -7.32
C GLN A 220 73.55 18.50 -8.09
N ALA A 221 74.61 18.02 -8.75
CA ALA A 221 75.54 18.89 -9.47
C ALA A 221 75.11 19.17 -10.92
N GLN A 222 74.27 18.32 -11.54
CA GLN A 222 73.82 18.47 -12.92
C GLN A 222 72.43 19.14 -13.07
N GLU A 223 71.64 19.26 -11.98
CA GLU A 223 70.32 19.90 -11.98
C GLU A 223 70.34 21.44 -11.90
N LEU A 224 71.39 22.05 -11.33
CA LEU A 224 71.46 23.50 -11.09
C LEU A 224 71.61 24.33 -12.38
N GLU A 225 72.01 23.72 -13.49
CA GLU A 225 72.17 24.42 -14.78
C GLU A 225 70.91 24.36 -15.66
N GLN A 226 70.04 23.35 -15.48
CA GLN A 226 68.75 23.28 -16.16
C GLN A 226 67.65 24.09 -15.46
N GLN A 227 67.76 24.33 -14.15
CA GLN A 227 66.76 25.07 -13.35
C GLN A 227 66.62 26.55 -13.74
N LYS A 228 67.73 27.24 -14.08
CA LYS A 228 67.67 28.68 -14.40
C LYS A 228 66.89 29.00 -15.69
N LYS A 229 66.84 28.07 -16.65
CA LYS A 229 66.03 28.23 -17.88
C LYS A 229 64.58 27.77 -17.71
N GLN A 230 64.28 26.98 -16.69
CA GLN A 230 62.92 26.55 -16.36
C GLN A 230 62.20 27.52 -15.41
N GLU A 231 62.90 28.27 -14.56
CA GLU A 231 62.30 29.23 -13.62
C GLU A 231 61.59 30.43 -14.28
N GLU A 232 62.09 30.94 -15.41
CA GLU A 232 61.45 32.05 -16.14
C GLU A 232 60.19 31.62 -16.89
N TYR A 233 60.16 30.38 -17.40
CA TYR A 233 58.96 29.77 -17.93
C TYR A 233 57.96 29.47 -16.81
N HIS A 234 58.44 29.01 -15.66
CA HIS A 234 57.61 28.74 -14.48
C HIS A 234 56.87 29.99 -13.99
N LYS A 235 57.50 31.16 -13.89
CA LYS A 235 56.81 32.38 -13.40
C LYS A 235 55.62 32.83 -14.26
N ARG A 236 55.72 32.72 -15.58
CA ARG A 236 54.60 33.06 -16.50
C ARG A 236 53.50 32.00 -16.47
N THR A 237 53.88 30.73 -16.32
CA THR A 237 52.94 29.63 -16.16
C THR A 237 52.26 29.67 -14.79
N GLU A 238 52.96 30.11 -13.73
CA GLU A 238 52.49 30.22 -12.35
C GLU A 238 51.43 31.31 -12.18
N GLN A 239 51.59 32.48 -12.83
CA GLN A 239 50.56 33.53 -12.83
C GLN A 239 49.28 33.10 -13.58
N MET A 240 49.42 32.36 -14.68
CA MET A 240 48.27 31.78 -15.39
C MET A 240 47.59 30.68 -14.55
N LEU A 241 48.39 29.89 -13.83
CA LEU A 241 47.91 28.86 -12.90
C LEU A 241 47.20 29.45 -11.70
N GLU A 242 47.65 30.56 -11.13
CA GLU A 242 47.04 31.17 -9.95
C GLU A 242 45.63 31.73 -10.27
N ILE A 243 45.45 32.31 -11.46
CA ILE A 243 44.14 32.76 -11.96
C ILE A 243 43.22 31.57 -12.22
N GLN A 244 43.74 30.49 -12.82
CA GLN A 244 42.99 29.25 -13.00
C GLN A 244 42.67 28.56 -11.67
N GLN A 245 43.54 28.67 -10.66
CA GLN A 245 43.36 28.12 -9.32
C GLN A 245 42.27 28.86 -8.55
N LYS A 246 42.24 30.20 -8.57
CA LYS A 246 41.16 30.97 -7.92
C LYS A 246 39.79 30.66 -8.55
N TRP A 247 39.74 30.54 -9.88
CA TRP A 247 38.52 30.10 -10.57
C TRP A 247 38.16 28.64 -10.24
N ALA A 248 39.15 27.76 -10.14
CA ALA A 248 38.96 26.38 -9.71
C ALA A 248 38.48 26.29 -8.26
N GLU A 249 38.95 27.15 -7.35
CA GLU A 249 38.55 27.19 -5.95
C GLU A 249 37.12 27.70 -5.75
N GLU A 250 36.69 28.72 -6.48
CA GLU A 250 35.28 29.15 -6.44
C GLU A 250 34.35 28.08 -7.02
N LYS A 251 34.77 27.43 -8.10
CA LYS A 251 34.05 26.29 -8.68
C LYS A 251 34.05 25.11 -7.73
N LYS A 252 35.15 24.87 -7.01
CA LYS A 252 35.29 23.85 -5.97
C LYS A 252 34.38 24.13 -4.78
N LYS A 253 34.28 25.36 -4.28
CA LYS A 253 33.32 25.73 -3.21
C LYS A 253 31.86 25.56 -3.64
N LYS A 254 31.51 25.94 -4.88
CA LYS A 254 30.15 25.69 -5.44
C LYS A 254 29.87 24.19 -5.63
N LEU A 255 30.89 23.41 -5.98
CA LEU A 255 30.80 21.96 -6.06
C LEU A 255 30.73 21.32 -4.68
N GLU A 256 31.50 21.77 -3.70
CA GLU A 256 31.49 21.30 -2.31
C GLU A 256 30.12 21.53 -1.67
N ASN A 257 29.51 22.70 -1.84
CA ASN A 257 28.15 22.96 -1.34
C ASN A 257 27.07 22.09 -2.03
N ARG A 258 27.26 21.75 -3.31
CA ARG A 258 26.40 20.78 -4.02
C ARG A 258 26.68 19.35 -3.58
N GLU A 259 27.93 19.01 -3.33
CA GLU A 259 28.36 17.72 -2.83
C GLU A 259 27.94 17.50 -1.39
N GLU A 260 27.85 18.54 -0.56
CA GLU A 260 27.41 18.44 0.82
C GLU A 260 25.90 18.20 0.88
N LYS A 261 25.10 18.90 0.05
CA LYS A 261 23.68 18.59 -0.16
C LYS A 261 23.49 17.19 -0.76
N ARG A 262 24.35 16.81 -1.71
CA ARG A 262 24.35 15.46 -2.29
C ARG A 262 24.77 14.41 -1.28
N LYS A 263 25.69 14.71 -0.36
CA LYS A 263 26.15 13.84 0.74
C LYS A 263 25.06 13.68 1.78
N GLN A 264 24.31 14.74 2.11
CA GLN A 264 23.16 14.64 3.01
C GLN A 264 22.05 13.77 2.40
N ILE A 265 21.72 13.99 1.12
CA ILE A 265 20.75 13.14 0.39
C ILE A 265 21.27 11.72 0.21
N MET A 266 22.56 11.55 -0.08
CA MET A 266 23.20 10.23 -0.17
C MET A 266 23.20 9.53 1.18
N LYS A 267 23.41 10.25 2.30
CA LYS A 267 23.42 9.69 3.63
C LYS A 267 22.02 9.25 4.06
N THR A 268 20.99 10.06 3.82
CA THR A 268 19.60 9.65 4.06
C THR A 268 19.19 8.48 3.17
N GLN A 269 19.54 8.52 1.88
CA GLN A 269 19.32 7.38 0.98
C GLN A 269 20.16 6.15 1.35
N GLN A 270 21.35 6.33 1.93
CA GLN A 270 22.21 5.22 2.37
C GLN A 270 21.68 4.62 3.66
N GLU A 271 21.13 5.41 4.58
CA GLU A 271 20.44 4.93 5.79
C GLU A 271 19.14 4.21 5.44
N GLU A 272 18.35 4.71 4.48
CA GLU A 272 17.16 4.02 3.95
C GLU A 272 17.56 2.73 3.20
N LYS A 273 18.56 2.79 2.32
CA LYS A 273 19.12 1.60 1.65
C LYS A 273 19.73 0.62 2.62
N GLN A 274 20.29 1.05 3.74
CA GLN A 274 20.80 0.17 4.79
C GLN A 274 19.63 -0.51 5.52
N LYS A 275 18.56 0.21 5.86
CA LYS A 275 17.35 -0.37 6.45
C LYS A 275 16.67 -1.36 5.50
N GLU A 276 16.54 -1.01 4.23
CA GLU A 276 16.03 -1.89 3.18
C GLU A 276 16.99 -3.06 2.94
N SER A 277 18.30 -2.83 2.95
CA SER A 277 19.31 -3.88 2.81
C SER A 277 19.30 -4.82 4.01
N LEU A 278 19.00 -4.36 5.22
CA LEU A 278 18.85 -5.21 6.40
C LEU A 278 17.59 -6.07 6.30
N LYS A 279 16.44 -5.50 5.93
CA LYS A 279 15.22 -6.27 5.63
C LYS A 279 15.42 -7.25 4.47
N LEU A 280 16.17 -6.84 3.45
CA LEU A 280 16.53 -7.69 2.32
C LEU A 280 17.53 -8.77 2.73
N LYS A 281 18.45 -8.50 3.67
CA LYS A 281 19.37 -9.48 4.24
C LYS A 281 18.61 -10.50 5.09
N GLU A 282 17.66 -10.08 5.91
CA GLU A 282 16.80 -10.98 6.69
C GLU A 282 15.99 -11.91 5.77
N THR A 283 15.36 -11.36 4.73
CA THR A 283 14.62 -12.19 3.76
C THR A 283 15.53 -13.07 2.91
N LYS A 284 16.73 -12.60 2.55
CA LYS A 284 17.75 -13.42 1.86
C LYS A 284 18.33 -14.46 2.79
N GLU A 285 18.49 -14.20 4.07
CA GLU A 285 19.01 -15.13 5.06
C GLU A 285 17.99 -16.23 5.34
N ILE A 286 16.69 -15.90 5.42
CA ILE A 286 15.60 -16.88 5.44
C ILE A 286 15.61 -17.73 4.17
N LYS A 287 15.78 -17.13 2.98
CA LYS A 287 15.87 -17.86 1.71
C LYS A 287 17.15 -18.70 1.58
N ILE A 288 18.29 -18.20 2.05
CA ILE A 288 19.57 -18.90 2.06
C ILE A 288 19.53 -20.04 3.06
N LYS A 289 18.86 -19.87 4.21
CA LYS A 289 18.65 -20.93 5.20
C LYS A 289 17.76 -22.03 4.63
N ALA A 290 16.63 -21.67 4.02
CA ALA A 290 15.78 -22.62 3.30
C ALA A 290 16.52 -23.31 2.13
N ALA A 291 17.33 -22.56 1.37
CA ALA A 291 18.15 -23.11 0.29
C ALA A 291 19.29 -24.00 0.81
N ARG A 292 19.87 -23.70 1.98
CA ARG A 292 20.87 -24.55 2.65
C ARG A 292 20.24 -25.83 3.18
N GLU A 293 19.04 -25.75 3.74
CA GLU A 293 18.27 -26.92 4.18
C GLU A 293 17.89 -27.81 2.97
N ASN A 294 17.45 -27.20 1.87
CA ASN A 294 17.16 -27.92 0.61
C ASN A 294 18.43 -28.47 -0.07
N LEU A 295 19.56 -27.75 0.00
CA LEU A 295 20.82 -28.23 -0.53
C LEU A 295 21.40 -29.33 0.36
N ALA A 296 21.22 -29.25 1.68
CA ALA A 296 21.62 -30.30 2.61
C ALA A 296 20.82 -31.58 2.35
N SER A 297 19.50 -31.50 2.17
CA SER A 297 18.68 -32.66 1.80
C SER A 297 19.02 -33.19 0.41
N LEU A 298 19.32 -32.31 -0.56
CA LEU A 298 19.81 -32.72 -1.88
C LEU A 298 21.18 -33.42 -1.79
N LEU A 299 22.12 -32.90 -1.00
CA LEU A 299 23.44 -33.50 -0.81
C LEU A 299 23.37 -34.81 -0.04
N GLU A 300 22.43 -34.95 0.90
CA GLU A 300 22.14 -36.20 1.59
C GLU A 300 21.56 -37.24 0.62
N ASN A 301 20.63 -36.84 -0.25
CA ASN A 301 20.13 -37.69 -1.33
C ASN A 301 21.22 -38.05 -2.34
N GLN A 302 22.09 -37.10 -2.71
CA GLN A 302 23.23 -37.36 -3.60
C GLN A 302 24.30 -38.25 -2.96
N LYS A 303 24.52 -38.16 -1.63
CA LYS A 303 25.37 -39.10 -0.90
C LYS A 303 24.77 -40.50 -0.92
N ASN A 304 23.46 -40.62 -0.71
CA ASN A 304 22.76 -41.90 -0.79
C ASN A 304 22.83 -42.48 -2.22
N ASP A 305 22.60 -41.66 -3.24
CA ASP A 305 22.73 -42.06 -4.65
C ASP A 305 24.16 -42.42 -5.03
N TYR A 306 25.15 -41.69 -4.49
CA TYR A 306 26.56 -41.99 -4.68
C TYR A 306 26.94 -43.31 -4.02
N LEU A 307 26.45 -43.60 -2.81
CA LEU A 307 26.68 -44.88 -2.15
C LEU A 307 26.05 -46.04 -2.94
N ILE A 308 24.84 -45.85 -3.46
CA ILE A 308 24.18 -46.83 -4.33
C ILE A 308 24.98 -47.05 -5.62
N ARG A 309 25.42 -45.97 -6.27
CA ARG A 309 26.24 -46.04 -7.49
C ARG A 309 27.62 -46.59 -7.23
N GLN A 310 28.24 -46.30 -6.09
CA GLN A 310 29.54 -46.83 -5.71
C GLN A 310 29.43 -48.34 -5.51
N TYR A 311 28.36 -48.81 -4.86
CA TYR A 311 28.06 -50.23 -4.76
C TYR A 311 27.86 -50.89 -6.14
N GLU A 312 27.10 -50.27 -7.04
CA GLU A 312 26.92 -50.76 -8.42
C GLU A 312 28.20 -50.72 -9.26
N THR A 313 29.07 -49.73 -9.02
CA THR A 313 30.33 -49.55 -9.75
C THR A 313 31.38 -50.52 -9.24
N GLU A 314 31.45 -50.78 -7.93
CA GLU A 314 32.29 -51.82 -7.34
C GLU A 314 31.86 -53.22 -7.82
N GLU A 315 30.55 -53.48 -7.94
CA GLU A 315 30.02 -54.70 -8.55
C GLU A 315 30.46 -54.85 -10.03
N LYS A 316 30.42 -53.76 -10.81
CA LYS A 316 30.86 -53.75 -12.21
C LYS A 316 32.39 -53.84 -12.33
N HIS A 317 33.13 -53.20 -11.43
CA HIS A 317 34.59 -53.23 -11.42
C HIS A 317 35.10 -54.63 -11.08
N LYS A 318 34.43 -55.32 -10.14
CA LYS A 318 34.70 -56.73 -9.83
C LYS A 318 34.49 -57.64 -11.05
N LYS A 319 33.41 -57.44 -11.80
CA LYS A 319 33.13 -58.18 -13.06
C LYS A 319 34.13 -57.86 -14.17
N LEU A 320 34.58 -56.62 -14.28
CA LEU A 320 35.50 -56.16 -15.33
C LEU A 320 36.98 -56.50 -15.02
N GLU A 321 37.35 -56.60 -13.75
CA GLU A 321 38.66 -57.05 -13.30
C GLU A 321 38.85 -58.54 -13.57
N GLU A 322 37.82 -59.36 -13.33
CA GLU A 322 37.77 -60.78 -13.71
C GLU A 322 37.89 -60.99 -15.24
N GLU A 323 37.40 -60.06 -16.07
CA GLU A 323 37.55 -60.10 -17.53
C GLU A 323 38.92 -59.57 -18.01
N ARG A 324 39.46 -58.52 -17.37
CA ARG A 324 40.78 -57.97 -17.68
C ARG A 324 41.91 -58.94 -17.37
N GLU A 325 41.78 -59.73 -16.32
CA GLU A 325 42.80 -60.74 -15.97
C GLU A 325 42.86 -61.85 -17.02
N LYS A 326 41.70 -62.27 -17.55
CA LYS A 326 41.61 -63.21 -18.69
C LYS A 326 42.23 -62.63 -19.97
N ALA A 327 41.99 -61.35 -20.26
CA ALA A 327 42.54 -60.67 -21.45
C ALA A 327 44.06 -60.42 -21.37
N LYS A 328 44.61 -60.16 -20.16
CA LYS A 328 46.06 -60.01 -19.94
C LYS A 328 46.81 -61.32 -20.21
N ILE A 329 46.23 -62.46 -19.85
CA ILE A 329 46.82 -63.77 -20.11
C ILE A 329 46.86 -64.09 -21.61
N GLU A 330 45.84 -63.69 -22.38
CA GLU A 330 45.81 -63.89 -23.84
C GLU A 330 46.74 -62.93 -24.61
N THR A 331 46.89 -61.69 -24.14
CA THR A 331 47.75 -60.69 -24.80
C THR A 331 49.23 -60.95 -24.57
N ALA A 332 49.61 -61.47 -23.39
CA ALA A 332 50.98 -61.92 -23.12
C ALA A 332 51.43 -63.03 -24.09
N LYS A 333 50.55 -64.02 -24.35
CA LYS A 333 50.82 -65.11 -25.32
C LYS A 333 51.00 -64.60 -26.76
N LYS A 334 50.28 -63.54 -27.16
CA LYS A 334 50.38 -62.96 -28.51
C LYS A 334 51.61 -62.05 -28.69
N ALA A 335 52.11 -61.44 -27.62
CA ALA A 335 53.30 -60.59 -27.64
C ALA A 335 54.60 -61.41 -27.78
N GLU A 336 54.66 -62.59 -27.18
CA GLU A 336 55.82 -63.49 -27.25
C GLU A 336 56.07 -64.01 -28.68
N VAL A 337 54.99 -64.31 -29.42
CA VAL A 337 55.07 -64.74 -30.83
C VAL A 337 55.59 -63.61 -31.74
N LYS A 338 55.15 -62.37 -31.53
CA LYS A 338 55.59 -61.21 -32.31
C LYS A 338 57.04 -60.81 -32.03
N ALA A 339 57.53 -61.03 -30.81
CA ALA A 339 58.91 -60.75 -30.46
C ALA A 339 59.90 -61.67 -31.22
N GLN A 340 59.50 -62.90 -31.55
CA GLN A 340 60.33 -63.84 -32.32
C GLN A 340 60.37 -63.51 -33.82
N GLU A 341 59.31 -62.89 -34.37
CA GLU A 341 59.29 -62.42 -35.77
C GLU A 341 60.15 -61.16 -35.97
N ILE A 342 60.11 -60.21 -35.04
CA ILE A 342 60.88 -58.95 -35.13
C ILE A 342 62.39 -59.23 -35.11
N LYS A 343 62.84 -60.25 -34.38
CA LYS A 343 64.25 -60.64 -34.30
C LYS A 343 64.82 -61.12 -35.65
N LYS A 344 63.99 -61.77 -36.48
CA LYS A 344 64.38 -62.26 -37.82
C LYS A 344 64.42 -61.15 -38.88
N VAL A 345 63.62 -60.10 -38.70
CA VAL A 345 63.58 -58.95 -39.64
C VAL A 345 64.75 -57.99 -39.41
N MET A 346 65.26 -57.89 -38.19
CA MET A 346 66.41 -57.02 -37.86
C MET A 346 67.75 -57.52 -38.43
N GLU A 347 67.99 -58.84 -38.50
CA GLU A 347 69.21 -59.40 -39.11
C GLU A 347 69.25 -59.21 -40.64
N LEU A 348 68.10 -59.22 -41.30
CA LEU A 348 68.01 -59.05 -42.76
C LEU A 348 68.36 -57.61 -43.19
N ASN A 349 67.95 -56.60 -42.40
CA ASN A 349 68.18 -55.19 -42.72
C ASN A 349 69.64 -54.74 -42.56
N GLN A 350 70.39 -55.35 -41.65
CA GLN A 350 71.81 -55.01 -41.45
C GLN A 350 72.69 -55.38 -42.66
N THR A 351 72.33 -56.45 -43.40
CA THR A 351 73.06 -56.87 -44.61
C THR A 351 72.79 -55.99 -45.85
N LEU A 352 71.69 -55.22 -45.84
CA LEU A 352 71.28 -54.34 -46.95
C LEU A 352 71.87 -52.93 -46.82
N GLU A 353 72.18 -52.47 -45.62
CA GLU A 353 72.78 -51.15 -45.39
C GLU A 353 74.26 -51.08 -45.78
N GLU A 354 75.02 -52.17 -45.66
CA GLU A 354 76.43 -52.21 -46.09
C GLU A 354 76.60 -52.09 -47.61
N LYS A 355 75.63 -52.54 -48.42
CA LYS A 355 75.67 -52.39 -49.89
C LYS A 355 75.39 -50.96 -50.34
N ARG A 356 74.53 -50.22 -49.64
CA ARG A 356 74.15 -48.84 -50.01
C ARG A 356 75.26 -47.80 -49.78
N ARG A 357 76.22 -48.08 -48.89
CA ARG A 357 77.30 -47.14 -48.57
C ARG A 357 78.35 -47.03 -49.68
N ASN A 358 78.51 -48.06 -50.52
CA ASN A 358 79.50 -48.08 -51.60
C ASN A 358 79.00 -47.46 -52.91
N ASP A 359 77.67 -47.38 -53.14
CA ASP A 359 77.08 -46.82 -54.36
C ASP A 359 76.99 -45.29 -54.34
N LEU A 360 76.87 -44.68 -53.15
CA LEU A 360 76.76 -43.23 -52.98
C LEU A 360 78.04 -42.46 -53.36
N LEU A 361 79.22 -43.07 -53.21
CA LEU A 361 80.51 -42.46 -53.56
C LEU A 361 80.78 -42.39 -55.08
N LYS A 362 80.07 -43.19 -55.89
CA LYS A 362 80.15 -43.15 -57.36
C LYS A 362 79.18 -42.13 -57.98
N ALA A 363 78.01 -41.92 -57.36
CA ALA A 363 76.98 -41.03 -57.87
C ALA A 363 77.31 -39.53 -57.73
N GLU A 364 78.15 -39.16 -56.76
CA GLU A 364 78.50 -37.75 -56.48
C GLU A 364 79.39 -37.13 -57.58
N LYS A 365 80.22 -37.94 -58.26
CA LYS A 365 81.09 -37.45 -59.35
C LYS A 365 80.35 -37.21 -60.68
N GLU A 366 79.24 -37.90 -60.94
CA GLU A 366 78.44 -37.72 -62.17
C GLU A 366 77.40 -36.61 -62.09
N ALA A 367 77.09 -36.12 -60.88
CA ALA A 367 76.09 -35.08 -60.66
C ALA A 367 76.62 -33.67 -60.98
N ASN A 368 77.92 -33.42 -60.77
CA ASN A 368 78.53 -32.12 -61.07
C ASN A 368 78.61 -31.84 -62.57
N ASP A 369 78.85 -32.85 -63.41
CA ASP A 369 78.96 -32.68 -64.88
C ASP A 369 77.61 -32.44 -65.58
N ARG A 370 76.47 -32.70 -64.90
CA ARG A 370 75.12 -32.43 -65.44
C ARG A 370 74.63 -31.03 -65.08
N ALA A 371 75.14 -30.42 -64.01
CA ALA A 371 74.71 -29.11 -63.53
C ALA A 371 75.09 -27.97 -64.51
N GLU A 372 76.26 -28.07 -65.17
CA GLU A 372 76.71 -27.06 -66.13
C GLU A 372 75.91 -27.03 -67.44
N LYS A 373 75.32 -28.16 -67.87
CA LYS A 373 74.49 -28.22 -69.09
C LYS A 373 73.07 -27.68 -68.89
N ILE A 374 72.56 -27.73 -67.65
CA ILE A 374 71.21 -27.26 -67.30
C ILE A 374 71.12 -25.73 -67.27
N HIS A 375 72.23 -25.03 -67.00
CA HIS A 375 72.23 -23.57 -66.93
C HIS A 375 72.07 -22.88 -68.31
N LYS A 376 72.60 -23.49 -69.39
CA LYS A 376 72.47 -22.95 -70.75
C LYS A 376 71.08 -23.10 -71.37
N MET A 377 70.28 -24.09 -70.96
CA MET A 377 68.90 -24.26 -71.44
C MET A 377 67.88 -23.33 -70.75
N LYS A 378 68.19 -22.83 -69.54
CA LYS A 378 67.27 -21.99 -68.75
C LYS A 378 67.14 -20.56 -69.26
N GLU A 379 68.10 -20.03 -70.02
CA GLU A 379 68.02 -18.68 -70.59
C GLU A 379 67.06 -18.60 -71.78
N GLU A 380 66.95 -19.65 -72.61
CA GLU A 380 66.04 -19.69 -73.76
C GLU A 380 64.58 -19.94 -73.37
N GLU A 381 64.33 -20.63 -72.24
CA GLU A 381 62.97 -20.88 -71.70
C GLU A 381 62.35 -19.60 -71.09
N MET A 382 63.17 -18.67 -70.60
CA MET A 382 62.73 -17.42 -69.97
C MET A 382 62.11 -16.42 -70.97
N GLN A 383 62.45 -16.50 -72.26
CA GLN A 383 61.87 -15.63 -73.29
C GLN A 383 60.50 -16.11 -73.77
N LYS A 384 60.29 -17.43 -73.90
CA LYS A 384 58.96 -18.00 -74.21
C LYS A 384 57.94 -17.82 -73.08
N ARG A 385 58.38 -17.80 -71.82
CA ARG A 385 57.49 -17.53 -70.67
C ARG A 385 56.92 -16.12 -70.66
N LYS A 386 57.64 -15.11 -71.17
CA LYS A 386 57.15 -13.72 -71.20
C LYS A 386 55.96 -13.53 -72.13
N GLU A 387 55.96 -14.18 -73.30
CA GLU A 387 54.85 -14.09 -74.26
C GLU A 387 53.59 -14.85 -73.78
N GLU A 388 53.76 -15.98 -73.08
CA GLU A 388 52.66 -16.69 -72.43
C GLU A 388 52.07 -15.94 -71.24
N GLU A 389 52.88 -15.18 -70.50
CA GLU A 389 52.43 -14.33 -69.40
C GLU A 389 51.56 -13.15 -69.88
N GLU A 390 51.89 -12.54 -71.01
CA GLU A 390 51.08 -11.46 -71.60
C GLU A 390 49.70 -11.96 -72.09
N HIS A 391 49.64 -13.15 -72.69
CA HIS A 391 48.36 -13.75 -73.10
C HIS A 391 47.51 -14.17 -71.88
N LYS A 392 48.15 -14.63 -70.80
CA LYS A 392 47.47 -14.90 -69.51
C LYS A 392 46.97 -13.59 -68.87
N GLN A 393 47.73 -12.49 -68.97
CA GLN A 393 47.31 -11.19 -68.45
C GLN A 393 46.06 -10.64 -69.15
N LEU A 394 45.95 -10.76 -70.48
CA LEU A 394 44.75 -10.36 -71.21
C LEU A 394 43.52 -11.20 -70.83
N GLN A 395 43.69 -12.51 -70.62
CA GLN A 395 42.63 -13.37 -70.09
C GLN A 395 42.25 -12.99 -68.64
N HIS A 396 43.22 -12.68 -67.79
CA HIS A 396 42.97 -12.18 -66.44
C HIS A 396 42.23 -10.85 -66.42
N GLU A 397 42.55 -9.94 -67.35
CA GLU A 397 41.86 -8.65 -67.46
C GLU A 397 40.41 -8.84 -67.94
N HIS A 398 40.17 -9.75 -68.87
CA HIS A 398 38.81 -10.09 -69.33
C HIS A 398 37.98 -10.74 -68.21
N VAL A 399 38.57 -11.66 -67.44
CA VAL A 399 37.95 -12.24 -66.23
C VAL A 399 37.69 -11.17 -65.18
N ARG A 400 38.61 -10.22 -64.98
CA ARG A 400 38.45 -9.10 -64.04
C ARG A 400 37.30 -8.18 -64.45
N LYS A 401 37.19 -7.82 -65.73
CA LYS A 401 36.06 -7.03 -66.27
C LYS A 401 34.73 -7.77 -66.15
N ARG A 402 34.70 -9.08 -66.44
CA ARG A 402 33.50 -9.93 -66.24
C ARG A 402 33.12 -10.02 -64.77
N MET A 403 34.09 -10.21 -63.88
CA MET A 403 33.88 -10.25 -62.43
C MET A 403 33.37 -8.90 -61.91
N GLN A 404 33.91 -7.79 -62.40
CA GLN A 404 33.46 -6.45 -62.02
C GLN A 404 32.02 -6.19 -62.43
N LYS A 405 31.60 -6.62 -63.63
CA LYS A 405 30.19 -6.57 -64.07
C LYS A 405 29.26 -7.44 -63.20
N ILE A 406 29.70 -8.63 -62.81
CA ILE A 406 28.93 -9.50 -61.91
C ILE A 406 28.79 -8.85 -60.52
N LEU A 407 29.85 -8.23 -60.01
CA LEU A 407 29.84 -7.52 -58.74
C LEU A 407 28.94 -6.29 -58.80
N SER A 408 29.00 -5.48 -59.87
CA SER A 408 28.13 -4.30 -59.99
C SER A 408 26.65 -4.71 -60.06
N GLN A 409 26.31 -5.75 -60.82
CA GLN A 409 24.95 -6.30 -60.86
C GLN A 409 24.50 -6.88 -59.52
N ARG A 410 25.40 -7.51 -58.75
CA ARG A 410 25.09 -7.97 -57.39
C ARG A 410 24.86 -6.80 -56.44
N VAL A 411 25.69 -5.76 -56.53
CA VAL A 411 25.54 -4.54 -55.71
C VAL A 411 24.23 -3.82 -56.05
N GLU A 412 23.86 -3.69 -57.32
CA GLU A 412 22.57 -3.13 -57.74
C GLU A 412 21.39 -3.95 -57.21
N LYS A 413 21.41 -5.28 -57.36
CA LYS A 413 20.39 -6.16 -56.78
C LYS A 413 20.29 -6.07 -55.26
N ILE A 414 21.41 -5.87 -54.57
CA ILE A 414 21.42 -5.66 -53.11
C ILE A 414 20.80 -4.30 -52.78
N LYS A 415 21.13 -3.24 -53.53
CA LYS A 415 20.54 -1.90 -53.35
C LYS A 415 19.03 -1.92 -53.58
N GLU A 416 18.55 -2.55 -54.65
CA GLU A 416 17.11 -2.70 -54.94
C GLU A 416 16.40 -3.42 -53.80
N LYS A 417 16.95 -4.55 -53.33
CA LYS A 417 16.41 -5.26 -52.17
C LYS A 417 16.38 -4.40 -50.90
N MET A 418 17.42 -3.62 -50.64
CA MET A 418 17.43 -2.70 -49.51
C MET A 418 16.34 -1.64 -49.64
N THR A 419 16.16 -1.05 -50.83
CA THR A 419 15.10 -0.05 -51.05
C THR A 419 13.69 -0.64 -50.88
N GLU A 420 13.45 -1.86 -51.36
CA GLU A 420 12.17 -2.55 -51.15
C GLU A 420 11.93 -2.87 -49.66
N GLU A 421 12.96 -3.30 -48.94
CA GLU A 421 12.89 -3.56 -47.50
C GLU A 421 12.66 -2.26 -46.71
N GLU A 422 13.31 -1.16 -47.10
CA GLU A 422 13.10 0.17 -46.52
C GLU A 422 11.66 0.67 -46.74
N GLU A 423 11.11 0.50 -47.95
CA GLU A 423 9.70 0.83 -48.22
C GLU A 423 8.73 -0.03 -47.42
N LYS A 424 8.99 -1.34 -47.29
CA LYS A 424 8.19 -2.25 -46.45
C LYS A 424 8.28 -1.81 -44.98
N LEU A 425 9.47 -1.49 -44.49
CA LEU A 425 9.68 -0.98 -43.13
C LEU A 425 8.98 0.36 -42.91
N LYS A 426 9.00 1.26 -43.91
CA LYS A 426 8.28 2.54 -43.85
C LYS A 426 6.77 2.34 -43.74
N LYS A 427 6.18 1.49 -44.59
CA LYS A 427 4.75 1.12 -44.51
C LYS A 427 4.39 0.47 -43.16
N ILE A 428 5.27 -0.38 -42.62
CA ILE A 428 5.08 -0.98 -41.29
C ILE A 428 5.13 0.09 -40.18
N LYS A 429 6.06 1.04 -40.26
CA LYS A 429 6.15 2.15 -39.30
C LYS A 429 4.91 3.04 -39.35
N GLU A 430 4.48 3.45 -40.53
CA GLU A 430 3.26 4.26 -40.73
C GLU A 430 2.02 3.54 -40.19
N LYS A 431 1.88 2.24 -40.45
CA LYS A 431 0.78 1.43 -39.88
C LYS A 431 0.84 1.37 -38.36
N LYS A 432 2.03 1.13 -37.78
CA LYS A 432 2.22 1.12 -36.32
C LYS A 432 1.92 2.48 -35.67
N GLU A 433 2.28 3.57 -36.33
CA GLU A 433 1.96 4.92 -35.87
C GLU A 433 0.46 5.21 -35.93
N TYR A 434 -0.22 4.80 -37.01
CA TYR A 434 -1.68 4.88 -37.10
C TYR A 434 -2.37 4.08 -35.99
N ASP A 435 -1.99 2.82 -35.79
CA ASP A 435 -2.55 1.96 -34.75
C ASP A 435 -2.29 2.51 -33.34
N LEU A 436 -1.11 3.07 -33.11
CA LEU A 436 -0.75 3.73 -31.84
C LEU A 436 -1.63 4.97 -31.60
N ASN A 437 -1.87 5.79 -32.63
CA ASN A 437 -2.72 6.97 -32.53
C ASN A 437 -4.18 6.61 -32.25
N VAL A 438 -4.73 5.58 -32.93
CA VAL A 438 -6.07 5.05 -32.63
C VAL A 438 -6.14 4.58 -31.17
N LYS A 439 -5.13 3.85 -30.70
CA LYS A 439 -5.07 3.37 -29.31
C LYS A 439 -5.02 4.53 -28.31
N LEU A 440 -4.20 5.54 -28.55
CA LEU A 440 -4.10 6.72 -27.68
C LEU A 440 -5.42 7.49 -27.60
N GLU A 441 -6.11 7.70 -28.73
CA GLU A 441 -7.41 8.37 -28.74
C GLU A 441 -8.52 7.56 -28.04
N LEU A 442 -8.47 6.21 -28.12
CA LEU A 442 -9.37 5.32 -27.39
C LEU A 442 -9.08 5.33 -25.88
N ASP A 443 -7.80 5.30 -25.49
CA ASP A 443 -7.39 5.39 -24.08
C ASP A 443 -7.78 6.75 -23.48
N GLU A 444 -7.65 7.84 -24.25
CA GLU A 444 -8.11 9.17 -23.85
C GLU A 444 -9.62 9.20 -23.62
N MET A 445 -10.40 8.59 -24.52
CA MET A 445 -11.85 8.43 -24.34
C MET A 445 -12.17 7.69 -23.03
N GLN A 446 -11.49 6.57 -22.76
CA GLN A 446 -11.68 5.82 -21.51
C GLN A 446 -11.26 6.61 -20.26
N ARG A 447 -10.20 7.41 -20.34
CA ARG A 447 -9.78 8.28 -19.23
C ARG A 447 -10.80 9.38 -18.96
N SER A 448 -11.30 10.02 -20.00
CA SER A 448 -12.39 11.01 -19.90
C SER A 448 -13.62 10.39 -19.22
N ASP A 449 -13.96 9.16 -19.60
CA ASP A 449 -15.09 8.41 -19.01
C ASP A 449 -14.91 8.14 -17.51
N ARG A 450 -13.70 7.78 -17.09
CA ARG A 450 -13.38 7.58 -15.66
C ARG A 450 -13.46 8.89 -14.89
N LEU A 451 -12.89 9.97 -15.44
CA LEU A 451 -12.93 11.30 -14.82
C LEU A 451 -14.37 11.82 -14.68
N GLU A 452 -15.20 11.63 -15.71
CA GLU A 452 -16.61 11.98 -15.66
C GLU A 452 -17.36 11.18 -14.60
N ASN A 453 -17.08 9.87 -14.48
CA ASN A 453 -17.68 9.04 -13.44
C ASN A 453 -17.25 9.49 -12.02
N VAL A 454 -15.98 9.86 -11.82
CA VAL A 454 -15.51 10.41 -10.54
C VAL A 454 -16.23 11.71 -10.21
N LYS A 455 -16.33 12.65 -11.17
CA LYS A 455 -17.09 13.90 -11.00
C LYS A 455 -18.56 13.65 -10.71
N ARG A 456 -19.16 12.64 -11.33
CA ARG A 456 -20.54 12.21 -11.05
C ARG A 456 -20.68 11.79 -9.59
N ILE A 457 -19.80 10.93 -9.09
CA ILE A 457 -19.81 10.47 -7.69
C ILE A 457 -19.62 11.64 -6.73
N GLU A 458 -18.70 12.55 -7.03
CA GLU A 458 -18.46 13.75 -6.23
C GLU A 458 -19.73 14.63 -6.14
N ARG A 459 -20.44 14.83 -7.25
CA ARG A 459 -21.71 15.56 -7.30
C ARG A 459 -22.82 14.84 -6.52
N GLN A 460 -22.90 13.51 -6.58
CA GLN A 460 -23.84 12.72 -5.76
C GLN A 460 -23.57 12.93 -4.27
N GLN A 461 -22.31 12.82 -3.84
CA GLN A 461 -21.91 13.05 -2.46
C GLN A 461 -22.17 14.50 -2.01
N GLN A 462 -22.00 15.47 -2.90
CA GLN A 462 -22.35 16.86 -2.60
C GLN A 462 -23.86 17.03 -2.38
N TYR A 463 -24.70 16.43 -3.24
CA TYR A 463 -26.15 16.44 -3.06
C TYR A 463 -26.58 15.78 -1.74
N GLU A 464 -25.98 14.63 -1.38
CA GLU A 464 -26.24 13.96 -0.10
C GLU A 464 -25.81 14.82 1.09
N ARG A 465 -24.64 15.46 1.02
CA ARG A 465 -24.17 16.42 2.05
C ARG A 465 -25.15 17.59 2.20
N GLU A 466 -25.60 18.18 1.10
CA GLU A 466 -26.61 19.25 1.10
C GLU A 466 -27.92 18.79 1.75
N LYS A 467 -28.40 17.58 1.44
CA LYS A 467 -29.61 17.00 2.06
C LYS A 467 -29.45 16.72 3.55
N VAL A 468 -28.28 16.25 3.99
CA VAL A 468 -27.99 16.07 5.41
C VAL A 468 -27.94 17.43 6.13
N LEU A 469 -27.32 18.44 5.52
CA LEU A 469 -27.31 19.80 6.07
C LEU A 469 -28.70 20.43 6.14
N GLU A 470 -29.54 20.20 5.14
CA GLU A 470 -30.96 20.62 5.14
C GLU A 470 -31.71 19.98 6.31
N ARG A 471 -31.55 18.66 6.53
CA ARG A 471 -32.13 17.96 7.68
C ARG A 471 -31.62 18.49 9.01
N ILE A 472 -30.31 18.74 9.13
CA ILE A 472 -29.70 19.33 10.34
C ILE A 472 -30.28 20.73 10.60
N LYS A 473 -30.49 21.55 9.57
CA LYS A 473 -31.12 22.88 9.71
C LYS A 473 -32.56 22.78 10.20
N GLU A 474 -33.34 21.86 9.65
CA GLU A 474 -34.71 21.59 10.10
C GLU A 474 -34.75 21.11 11.56
N ASP A 475 -33.87 20.20 11.94
CA ASP A 475 -33.80 19.70 13.32
C ASP A 475 -33.28 20.77 14.28
N ASN A 476 -32.31 21.58 13.88
CA ASN A 476 -31.88 22.75 14.65
C ASN A 476 -33.02 23.75 14.85
N TYR A 477 -33.85 23.99 13.83
CA TYR A 477 -35.03 24.84 13.96
C TYR A 477 -36.03 24.25 14.97
N LYS A 478 -36.30 22.94 14.91
CA LYS A 478 -37.14 22.24 15.92
C LYS A 478 -36.56 22.36 17.32
N VAL A 479 -35.26 22.14 17.49
CA VAL A 479 -34.57 22.27 18.78
C VAL A 479 -34.62 23.70 19.31
N GLN A 480 -34.43 24.71 18.44
CA GLN A 480 -34.59 26.12 18.82
C GLN A 480 -36.02 26.44 19.24
N ALA A 481 -37.02 25.92 18.54
CA ALA A 481 -38.42 26.07 18.92
C ALA A 481 -38.70 25.43 20.30
N LEU A 482 -38.22 24.20 20.54
CA LEU A 482 -38.33 23.53 21.84
C LEU A 482 -37.59 24.29 22.95
N LYS A 483 -36.42 24.86 22.64
CA LYS A 483 -35.65 25.67 23.59
C LYS A 483 -36.43 26.92 23.98
N LYS A 484 -37.07 27.62 23.04
CA LYS A 484 -37.94 28.76 23.34
C LYS A 484 -39.08 28.36 24.28
N VAL A 485 -39.79 27.26 23.97
CA VAL A 485 -40.87 26.74 24.84
C VAL A 485 -40.36 26.42 26.25
N LYS A 486 -39.17 25.82 26.38
CA LYS A 486 -38.54 25.54 27.67
C LYS A 486 -38.18 26.82 28.42
N ASP A 487 -37.60 27.79 27.72
CA ASP A 487 -37.20 29.07 28.32
C ASP A 487 -38.45 29.81 28.83
N ASP A 488 -39.56 29.81 28.07
CA ASP A 488 -40.85 30.36 28.49
C ASP A 488 -41.37 29.69 29.76
N LEU A 489 -41.39 28.35 29.82
CA LEU A 489 -41.75 27.58 31.04
C LEU A 489 -40.85 27.93 32.24
N MET A 490 -39.55 28.10 32.02
CA MET A 490 -38.62 28.51 33.08
C MET A 490 -38.90 29.93 33.58
N THR A 491 -39.32 30.85 32.71
CA THR A 491 -39.75 32.19 33.15
C THR A 491 -41.02 32.12 33.99
N GLU A 492 -41.99 31.28 33.63
CA GLU A 492 -43.19 31.03 34.43
C GLU A 492 -42.85 30.45 35.80
N ARG A 493 -41.96 29.46 35.84
CA ARG A 493 -41.45 28.88 37.11
C ARG A 493 -40.77 29.92 37.99
N LYS A 494 -39.98 30.82 37.41
CA LYS A 494 -39.34 31.90 38.16
C LYS A 494 -40.36 32.89 38.73
N LYS A 495 -41.41 33.23 37.96
CA LYS A 495 -42.52 34.06 38.46
C LYS A 495 -43.23 33.41 39.65
N LEU A 496 -43.56 32.11 39.55
CA LEU A 496 -44.18 31.34 40.64
C LEU A 496 -43.28 31.26 41.87
N LYS A 497 -41.98 30.99 41.69
CA LYS A 497 -41.02 30.96 42.80
C LYS A 497 -40.92 32.32 43.50
N ASN A 498 -40.81 33.40 42.73
CA ASN A 498 -40.78 34.76 43.28
C ASN A 498 -42.09 35.10 44.02
N HIS A 499 -43.24 34.61 43.54
CA HIS A 499 -44.51 34.76 44.24
C HIS A 499 -44.50 34.04 45.59
N ALA A 500 -44.14 32.75 45.60
CA ALA A 500 -44.03 31.97 46.83
C ALA A 500 -43.01 32.55 47.83
N GLU A 501 -41.90 33.11 47.34
CA GLU A 501 -40.90 33.77 48.17
C GLU A 501 -41.42 35.07 48.78
N LYS A 502 -42.20 35.87 48.03
CA LYS A 502 -42.90 37.04 48.58
C LYS A 502 -43.90 36.64 49.66
N GLU A 503 -44.64 35.55 49.49
CA GLU A 503 -45.55 35.02 50.52
C GLU A 503 -44.79 34.54 51.76
N LYS A 504 -43.67 33.83 51.56
CA LYS A 504 -42.78 33.43 52.65
C LYS A 504 -42.23 34.64 53.41
N GLN A 505 -41.77 35.68 52.72
CA GLN A 505 -41.29 36.93 53.35
C GLN A 505 -42.40 37.62 54.15
N LYS A 506 -43.63 37.69 53.62
CA LYS A 506 -44.79 38.20 54.37
C LYS A 506 -45.02 37.41 55.66
N MET A 507 -44.95 36.07 55.60
CA MET A 507 -45.08 35.22 56.79
C MET A 507 -43.94 35.41 57.79
N ILE A 508 -42.69 35.55 57.33
CA ILE A 508 -41.54 35.83 58.21
C ILE A 508 -41.70 37.18 58.90
N LEU A 509 -42.06 38.23 58.17
CA LEU A 509 -42.31 39.56 58.74
C LEU A 509 -43.45 39.50 59.79
N MET A 510 -44.52 38.76 59.49
CA MET A 510 -45.60 38.52 60.44
C MET A 510 -45.11 37.80 61.71
N LEU A 511 -44.23 36.79 61.58
CA LEU A 511 -43.62 36.10 62.72
C LEU A 511 -42.66 37.00 63.51
N GLU A 512 -41.91 37.89 62.85
CA GLU A 512 -41.01 38.84 63.51
C GLU A 512 -41.78 39.93 64.26
N GLU A 513 -42.86 40.46 63.69
CA GLU A 513 -43.80 41.35 64.38
C GLU A 513 -44.40 40.68 65.61
N MET A 514 -44.71 39.38 65.53
CA MET A 514 -45.18 38.59 66.67
C MET A 514 -44.08 38.35 67.71
N LYS A 515 -42.84 38.09 67.32
CA LYS A 515 -41.70 37.98 68.27
C LYS A 515 -41.48 39.27 69.07
N LYS A 516 -41.75 40.44 68.48
CA LYS A 516 -41.67 41.73 69.18
C LYS A 516 -42.79 41.92 70.22
N LYS A 517 -43.93 41.24 70.05
CA LYS A 517 -45.03 41.19 71.03
C LYS A 517 -44.85 39.98 71.96
N LYS A 518 -44.01 40.12 73.00
CA LYS A 518 -43.78 39.06 74.01
C LYS A 518 -45.12 38.57 74.60
N GLY A 519 -45.49 37.32 74.33
CA GLY A 519 -46.66 36.65 74.92
C GLY A 519 -47.73 36.14 73.93
N ALA A 520 -47.75 36.61 72.68
CA ALA A 520 -48.83 36.27 71.73
C ALA A 520 -48.55 35.05 70.82
N LEU A 521 -47.41 34.38 70.98
CA LEU A 521 -46.97 33.31 70.06
C LEU A 521 -47.82 32.02 70.20
N ALA A 522 -48.31 31.74 71.41
CA ALA A 522 -49.12 30.55 71.71
C ALA A 522 -50.54 30.65 71.14
N GLU A 523 -51.21 31.81 71.29
CA GLU A 523 -52.57 32.04 70.78
C GLU A 523 -52.65 32.02 69.24
N TYR A 524 -51.57 32.37 68.55
CA TYR A 524 -51.55 32.39 67.09
C TYR A 524 -51.30 31.01 66.46
N ALA A 525 -50.56 30.13 67.13
CA ALA A 525 -50.41 28.73 66.72
C ALA A 525 -51.78 28.01 66.70
N GLU A 526 -52.67 28.33 67.64
CA GLU A 526 -54.06 27.86 67.65
C GLU A 526 -54.90 28.47 66.52
N LYS A 527 -54.72 29.75 66.17
CA LYS A 527 -55.43 30.40 65.04
C LYS A 527 -55.01 29.88 63.67
N ILE A 528 -53.75 29.52 63.45
CA ILE A 528 -53.31 28.91 62.18
C ILE A 528 -53.84 27.47 62.06
N SER A 529 -53.81 26.70 63.14
CA SER A 529 -54.34 25.33 63.16
C SER A 529 -55.84 25.30 62.82
N SER A 530 -56.62 26.24 63.37
CA SER A 530 -58.06 26.35 63.13
C SER A 530 -58.43 26.91 61.74
N LYS A 531 -57.61 27.79 61.13
CA LYS A 531 -57.85 28.32 59.78
C LYS A 531 -57.45 27.36 58.65
N SER A 532 -56.55 26.41 58.92
CA SER A 532 -56.11 25.38 57.96
C SER A 532 -57.20 24.34 57.63
N GLN A 533 -58.28 24.23 58.42
CA GLN A 533 -59.36 23.28 58.19
C GLN A 533 -60.53 23.82 57.32
N GLN A 534 -60.56 25.12 56.99
CA GLN A 534 -61.67 25.72 56.22
C GLN A 534 -61.37 26.00 54.74
N VAL A 535 -60.17 25.67 54.22
CA VAL A 535 -59.77 25.98 52.83
C VAL A 535 -60.06 24.84 51.83
N SER A 536 -60.72 23.76 52.24
CA SER A 536 -61.05 22.63 51.35
C SER A 536 -62.37 22.77 50.58
N VAL A 537 -63.07 23.91 50.62
CA VAL A 537 -64.45 24.05 50.06
C VAL A 537 -64.62 25.13 48.99
N VAL A 538 -63.64 26.01 48.73
CA VAL A 538 -63.78 27.11 47.75
C VAL A 538 -62.73 27.01 46.64
N GLU A 539 -62.84 25.97 45.82
CA GLU A 539 -62.16 25.85 44.52
C GLU A 539 -63.11 25.24 43.49
N LYS A 540 -64.28 25.88 43.35
CA LYS A 540 -65.27 25.62 42.29
C LYS A 540 -65.75 26.95 41.72
N MET A 541 -64.89 27.74 41.09
CA MET A 541 -65.28 28.81 40.16
C MET A 541 -64.06 29.26 39.33
N SER A 542 -63.78 28.58 38.22
CA SER A 542 -63.15 29.18 37.03
C SER A 542 -63.14 28.18 35.86
N GLU A 543 -64.30 27.63 35.53
CA GLU A 543 -64.57 27.13 34.18
C GLU A 543 -65.21 28.26 33.39
N ASN A 544 -64.42 29.03 32.64
CA ASN A 544 -64.93 29.81 31.50
C ASN A 544 -63.78 30.36 30.64
N THR A 545 -63.28 29.52 29.74
CA THR A 545 -62.89 29.94 28.39
C THR A 545 -63.06 28.76 27.44
N THR A 546 -64.25 28.72 26.85
CA THR A 546 -64.62 27.89 25.70
C THR A 546 -63.86 28.37 24.47
N ILE A 547 -62.87 27.60 24.02
CA ILE A 547 -62.40 27.66 22.62
C ILE A 547 -62.87 26.38 21.93
N LYS A 548 -63.85 26.56 21.04
CA LYS A 548 -64.47 25.52 20.21
C LYS A 548 -63.46 25.01 19.17
N SER A 549 -63.32 23.69 19.05
CA SER A 549 -62.99 23.04 17.79
C SER A 549 -63.79 21.74 17.63
N PRO A 550 -64.25 21.38 16.41
CA PRO A 550 -65.27 20.36 16.21
C PRO A 550 -64.63 18.98 16.00
N GLU A 551 -64.93 18.03 16.89
CA GLU A 551 -64.70 16.60 16.63
C GLU A 551 -66.01 15.92 16.23
N LYS A 552 -66.03 15.47 14.97
CA LYS A 552 -67.01 14.52 14.45
C LYS A 552 -66.65 13.12 14.95
N SER A 553 -67.61 12.53 15.65
CA SER A 553 -67.95 11.10 15.72
C SER A 553 -67.22 10.16 14.77
N LEU A 554 -66.69 9.05 15.30
CA LEU A 554 -66.86 7.71 14.73
C LEU A 554 -66.55 6.62 15.77
N GLU A 555 -67.40 5.60 15.76
CA GLU A 555 -67.62 4.61 16.80
C GLU A 555 -66.65 3.42 16.76
N LYS A 556 -66.29 2.97 17.97
CA LYS A 556 -66.18 1.57 18.42
C LYS A 556 -66.38 0.45 17.38
N ILE A 557 -65.32 -0.31 17.11
CA ILE A 557 -65.35 -1.79 17.02
C ILE A 557 -64.06 -2.32 17.67
N ILE A 558 -64.16 -2.93 18.86
CA ILE A 558 -63.08 -3.71 19.49
C ILE A 558 -63.63 -5.12 19.70
N GLU A 559 -63.24 -6.04 18.82
CA GLU A 559 -63.42 -7.47 19.02
C GLU A 559 -62.37 -7.99 20.00
N LYS A 560 -62.88 -8.61 21.07
CA LYS A 560 -62.11 -9.44 22.00
C LYS A 560 -61.69 -10.72 21.28
N LYS A 561 -60.39 -11.04 21.27
CA LYS A 561 -59.92 -12.43 21.20
C LYS A 561 -59.11 -12.76 22.44
N SER A 562 -59.65 -13.75 23.14
CA SER A 562 -59.07 -14.52 24.23
C SER A 562 -57.80 -15.24 23.80
N TYR A 563 -56.78 -15.21 24.65
CA TYR A 563 -55.80 -16.29 24.72
C TYR A 563 -55.74 -16.81 26.15
N GLU A 564 -56.08 -18.08 26.27
CA GLU A 564 -55.96 -18.92 27.45
C GLU A 564 -54.50 -19.19 27.82
N ASN A 565 -54.31 -19.46 29.11
CA ASN A 565 -53.38 -20.43 29.70
C ASN A 565 -52.02 -20.63 29.03
N VAL A 566 -50.94 -20.25 29.73
CA VAL A 566 -50.06 -21.20 30.43
C VAL A 566 -49.35 -20.46 31.57
N LYS A 567 -49.74 -20.77 32.81
CA LYS A 567 -48.85 -20.66 33.97
C LYS A 567 -48.14 -22.00 34.09
N ASN A 568 -46.82 -22.03 33.95
CA ASN A 568 -45.98 -22.92 34.75
C ASN A 568 -44.61 -22.27 34.95
N LYS A 569 -44.39 -21.95 36.22
CA LYS A 569 -43.27 -21.22 36.78
C LYS A 569 -42.36 -22.27 37.40
N ILE A 570 -41.31 -22.67 36.67
CA ILE A 570 -40.17 -23.38 37.26
C ILE A 570 -38.99 -22.42 37.25
N VAL A 571 -38.47 -22.23 38.45
CA VAL A 571 -37.34 -21.39 38.80
C VAL A 571 -36.08 -21.95 38.15
N ALA A 572 -35.61 -21.33 37.07
CA ALA A 572 -34.25 -21.47 36.58
C ALA A 572 -33.60 -20.08 36.62
N LYS A 573 -32.51 -19.95 37.38
CA LYS A 573 -31.64 -18.79 37.40
C LYS A 573 -31.08 -18.59 35.99
N GLU A 574 -31.68 -17.68 35.22
CA GLU A 574 -31.11 -17.21 33.96
C GLU A 574 -29.83 -16.44 34.27
N LYS A 575 -28.70 -17.07 33.97
CA LYS A 575 -27.43 -16.40 33.73
C LYS A 575 -27.68 -15.35 32.65
N ILE A 576 -27.29 -14.11 32.95
CA ILE A 576 -27.08 -13.04 31.98
C ILE A 576 -26.33 -13.64 30.78
N PRO A 577 -26.90 -13.68 29.57
CA PRO A 577 -26.13 -14.09 28.41
C PRO A 577 -25.14 -12.95 28.15
N GLU A 578 -23.87 -13.20 28.50
CA GLU A 578 -22.76 -12.39 28.01
C GLU A 578 -22.92 -12.27 26.49
N LEU A 579 -23.25 -11.05 26.05
CA LEU A 579 -23.24 -10.66 24.64
C LEU A 579 -21.82 -10.87 24.13
N LYS A 580 -21.56 -12.07 23.59
CA LYS A 580 -20.35 -12.32 22.81
C LYS A 580 -20.29 -11.26 21.70
N PRO A 581 -19.13 -10.64 21.47
CA PRO A 581 -19.00 -9.57 20.51
C PRO A 581 -19.41 -10.07 19.12
N VAL A 582 -20.43 -9.46 18.53
CA VAL A 582 -20.95 -9.75 17.18
C VAL A 582 -19.91 -9.45 16.06
N VAL A 583 -18.71 -9.00 16.43
CA VAL A 583 -17.60 -8.65 15.54
C VAL A 583 -16.96 -9.90 14.90
N ASP A 584 -16.92 -11.04 15.59
CA ASP A 584 -16.20 -12.24 15.12
C ASP A 584 -16.81 -12.90 13.86
N ASN A 585 -18.13 -12.79 13.66
CA ASN A 585 -18.79 -13.49 12.55
C ASN A 585 -18.44 -12.92 11.17
N LYS A 586 -18.13 -11.62 11.07
CA LYS A 586 -17.79 -11.00 9.78
C LYS A 586 -16.41 -11.42 9.30
N GLU A 587 -15.45 -11.44 10.20
CA GLU A 587 -14.08 -11.84 9.91
C GLU A 587 -13.99 -13.34 9.58
N LYS A 588 -14.78 -14.18 10.27
CA LYS A 588 -14.90 -15.60 9.95
C LYS A 588 -15.43 -15.84 8.53
N ILE A 589 -16.50 -15.16 8.12
CA ILE A 589 -17.06 -15.28 6.75
C ILE A 589 -16.03 -14.83 5.69
N PHE A 590 -15.26 -13.78 5.99
CA PHE A 590 -14.22 -13.30 5.08
C PHE A 590 -13.04 -14.27 4.95
N ASN A 591 -12.62 -14.87 6.06
CA ASN A 591 -11.56 -15.88 6.06
C ASN A 591 -12.02 -17.17 5.36
N GLU A 592 -13.26 -17.61 5.57
CA GLU A 592 -13.83 -18.76 4.84
C GLU A 592 -13.87 -18.53 3.32
N LEU A 593 -14.12 -17.28 2.86
CA LEU A 593 -14.03 -16.94 1.44
C LEU A 593 -12.59 -17.08 0.93
N LYS A 594 -11.61 -16.53 1.66
CA LYS A 594 -10.19 -16.62 1.29
C LYS A 594 -9.70 -18.06 1.24
N ASP A 595 -10.11 -18.89 2.19
CA ASP A 595 -9.76 -20.31 2.20
C ASP A 595 -10.36 -21.05 1.00
N ARG A 596 -11.59 -20.70 0.61
CA ARG A 596 -12.22 -21.24 -0.61
C ARG A 596 -11.46 -20.82 -1.87
N HIS A 597 -11.09 -19.55 -2.00
CA HIS A 597 -10.28 -19.06 -3.12
C HIS A 597 -8.91 -19.72 -3.17
N LYS A 598 -8.25 -19.87 -2.02
CA LYS A 598 -6.96 -20.56 -1.92
C LYS A 598 -7.08 -22.02 -2.37
N LYS A 599 -8.13 -22.72 -1.96
CA LYS A 599 -8.38 -24.10 -2.37
C LYS A 599 -8.62 -24.22 -3.87
N GLU A 600 -9.44 -23.34 -4.44
CA GLU A 600 -9.70 -23.29 -5.90
C GLU A 600 -8.41 -22.99 -6.70
N MET A 601 -7.55 -22.11 -6.19
CA MET A 601 -6.25 -21.81 -6.82
C MET A 601 -5.30 -23.01 -6.79
N ILE A 602 -5.21 -23.71 -5.65
CA ILE A 602 -4.40 -24.92 -5.50
C ILE A 602 -4.87 -25.99 -6.50
N GLU A 603 -6.18 -26.21 -6.61
CA GLU A 603 -6.73 -27.21 -7.54
C GLU A 603 -6.40 -26.92 -9.01
N VAL A 604 -6.41 -25.65 -9.42
CA VAL A 604 -5.99 -25.24 -10.77
C VAL A 604 -4.48 -25.46 -10.98
N LEU A 605 -3.66 -25.14 -9.98
CA LEU A 605 -2.21 -25.36 -10.05
C LEU A 605 -1.85 -26.84 -10.10
N ASP A 606 -2.47 -27.68 -9.27
CA ASP A 606 -2.26 -29.13 -9.25
C ASP A 606 -2.66 -29.77 -10.59
N ASN A 607 -3.76 -29.29 -11.19
CA ASN A 607 -4.20 -29.77 -12.50
C ASN A 607 -3.22 -29.35 -13.61
N GLU A 608 -2.67 -28.14 -13.54
CA GLU A 608 -1.68 -27.66 -14.51
C GLU A 608 -0.34 -28.40 -14.35
N GLU A 609 0.07 -28.72 -13.12
CA GLU A 609 1.26 -29.52 -12.85
C GLU A 609 1.14 -30.94 -13.43
N ARG A 610 -0.02 -31.60 -13.28
CA ARG A 610 -0.25 -32.90 -13.92
C ARG A 610 -0.14 -32.84 -15.43
N LYS A 611 -0.72 -31.80 -16.05
CA LYS A 611 -0.60 -31.58 -17.50
C LYS A 611 0.84 -31.32 -17.92
N GLU A 612 1.60 -30.56 -17.14
CA GLU A 612 3.02 -30.33 -17.42
C GLU A 612 3.82 -31.64 -17.37
N GLN A 613 3.57 -32.50 -16.38
CA GLN A 613 4.18 -33.83 -16.31
C GLN A 613 3.80 -34.72 -17.51
N GLU A 614 2.56 -34.64 -17.99
CA GLU A 614 2.13 -35.34 -19.21
C GLU A 614 2.86 -34.80 -20.45
N ARG A 615 3.01 -33.48 -20.57
CA ARG A 615 3.76 -32.83 -21.65
C ARG A 615 5.23 -33.22 -21.64
N GLU A 616 5.87 -33.25 -20.48
CA GLU A 616 7.26 -33.71 -20.33
C GLU A 616 7.42 -35.17 -20.72
N LYS A 617 6.47 -36.04 -20.33
CA LYS A 617 6.45 -37.45 -20.77
C LYS A 617 6.31 -37.59 -22.28
N GLN A 618 5.48 -36.75 -22.91
CA GLN A 618 5.32 -36.74 -24.37
C GLN A 618 6.62 -36.28 -25.07
N ILE A 619 7.26 -35.21 -24.60
CA ILE A 619 8.56 -34.75 -25.12
C ILE A 619 9.65 -35.81 -24.93
N ALA A 620 9.71 -36.46 -23.76
CA ALA A 620 10.70 -37.50 -23.47
C ALA A 620 10.53 -38.74 -24.35
N GLY A 621 9.30 -39.01 -24.82
CA GLY A 621 8.99 -40.10 -25.75
C GLY A 621 9.37 -39.83 -27.21
N CYS A 622 9.59 -38.56 -27.59
CA CYS A 622 9.93 -38.19 -28.96
C CYS A 622 11.37 -38.60 -29.32
N ARG A 623 11.53 -39.40 -30.37
CA ARG A 623 12.85 -39.78 -30.91
C ARG A 623 13.39 -38.80 -31.95
N ASN A 624 12.50 -37.98 -32.53
CA ASN A 624 12.82 -37.10 -33.65
C ASN A 624 12.81 -35.63 -33.21
N ASP A 625 13.85 -34.87 -33.58
CA ASP A 625 14.00 -33.46 -33.20
C ASP A 625 12.91 -32.56 -33.78
N ILE A 626 12.36 -32.94 -34.94
CA ILE A 626 11.27 -32.20 -35.59
C ILE A 626 9.98 -32.32 -34.76
N GLU A 627 9.61 -33.54 -34.38
CA GLU A 627 8.44 -33.80 -33.52
C GLU A 627 8.58 -33.10 -32.18
N ARG A 628 9.77 -33.14 -31.58
CA ARG A 628 10.06 -32.43 -30.33
C ARG A 628 9.81 -30.92 -30.45
N LYS A 629 10.24 -30.29 -31.55
CA LYS A 629 9.98 -28.87 -31.81
C LYS A 629 8.49 -28.56 -32.00
N GLU A 630 7.75 -29.46 -32.65
CA GLU A 630 6.30 -29.31 -32.81
C GLU A 630 5.56 -29.40 -31.47
N PHE A 631 5.94 -30.35 -30.61
CA PHE A 631 5.41 -30.46 -29.26
C PHE A 631 5.76 -29.25 -28.40
N ASP A 632 7.02 -28.79 -28.43
CA ASP A 632 7.43 -27.57 -27.72
C ASP A 632 6.60 -26.35 -28.16
N GLY A 633 6.31 -26.22 -29.46
CA GLY A 633 5.46 -25.16 -30.00
C GLY A 633 4.02 -25.25 -29.49
N LYS A 634 3.40 -26.43 -29.54
CA LYS A 634 2.04 -26.67 -29.06
C LYS A 634 1.93 -26.43 -27.55
N PHE A 635 2.86 -26.97 -26.77
CA PHE A 635 2.90 -26.84 -25.33
C PHE A 635 3.22 -25.41 -24.88
N GLY A 636 3.98 -24.64 -25.66
CA GLY A 636 4.16 -23.21 -25.44
C GLY A 636 2.82 -22.45 -25.45
N ILE A 637 1.92 -22.78 -26.40
CA ILE A 637 0.59 -22.19 -26.48
C ILE A 637 -0.27 -22.63 -25.30
N GLU A 638 -0.26 -23.91 -24.94
CA GLU A 638 -1.02 -24.43 -23.80
C GLU A 638 -0.58 -23.80 -22.47
N ARG A 639 0.73 -23.67 -22.23
CA ARG A 639 1.26 -22.99 -21.03
C ARG A 639 0.83 -21.53 -20.97
N ALA A 640 0.80 -20.84 -22.12
CA ALA A 640 0.32 -19.46 -22.19
C ALA A 640 -1.18 -19.37 -21.82
N LEU A 641 -2.01 -20.28 -22.34
CA LEU A 641 -3.43 -20.37 -22.00
C LEU A 641 -3.64 -20.70 -20.52
N ALA A 642 -2.86 -21.61 -19.95
CA ALA A 642 -2.91 -21.93 -18.53
C ALA A 642 -2.55 -20.73 -17.65
N CYS A 643 -1.50 -19.98 -18.03
CA CYS A 643 -1.14 -18.73 -17.36
C CYS A 643 -2.28 -17.72 -17.40
N ASP A 644 -2.98 -17.59 -18.52
CA ASP A 644 -4.16 -16.71 -18.63
C ASP A 644 -5.31 -17.17 -17.73
N VAL A 645 -5.58 -18.47 -17.64
CA VAL A 645 -6.59 -19.04 -16.74
C VAL A 645 -6.26 -18.72 -15.28
N ILE A 646 -5.02 -18.97 -14.84
CA ILE A 646 -4.56 -18.68 -13.47
C ILE A 646 -4.68 -17.18 -13.17
N ASN A 647 -4.25 -16.32 -14.09
CA ASN A 647 -4.33 -14.87 -13.94
C ASN A 647 -5.78 -14.37 -13.86
N ASN A 648 -6.67 -14.92 -14.67
CA ASN A 648 -8.09 -14.56 -14.67
C ASN A 648 -8.77 -15.02 -13.38
N LEU A 649 -8.44 -16.21 -12.88
CA LEU A 649 -8.93 -16.70 -11.60
C LEU A 649 -8.46 -15.81 -10.45
N ALA A 650 -7.17 -15.49 -10.40
CA ALA A 650 -6.60 -14.60 -9.37
C ALA A 650 -7.26 -13.21 -9.39
N LYS A 651 -7.52 -12.64 -10.57
CA LYS A 651 -8.25 -11.37 -10.72
C LYS A 651 -9.69 -11.47 -10.22
N LYS A 652 -10.39 -12.55 -10.54
CA LYS A 652 -11.76 -12.82 -10.09
C LYS A 652 -11.82 -12.92 -8.56
N GLN A 653 -10.91 -13.66 -7.95
CA GLN A 653 -10.80 -13.85 -6.50
C GLN A 653 -10.50 -12.53 -5.77
N ARG A 654 -9.56 -11.72 -6.28
CA ARG A 654 -9.29 -10.38 -5.73
C ARG A 654 -10.52 -9.48 -5.78
N LYS A 655 -11.27 -9.52 -6.88
CA LYS A 655 -12.49 -8.71 -7.04
C LYS A 655 -13.57 -9.15 -6.05
N THR A 656 -13.81 -10.44 -5.89
CA THR A 656 -14.81 -10.96 -4.93
C THR A 656 -14.40 -10.71 -3.47
N GLU A 657 -13.11 -10.83 -3.14
CA GLU A 657 -12.58 -10.43 -1.83
C GLU A 657 -12.79 -8.95 -1.56
N GLN A 658 -12.49 -8.08 -2.53
CA GLN A 658 -12.67 -6.64 -2.39
C GLN A 658 -14.16 -6.28 -2.22
N GLU A 659 -15.05 -6.89 -3.00
CA GLU A 659 -16.50 -6.73 -2.86
C GLU A 659 -17.01 -7.20 -1.48
N MET A 660 -16.51 -8.33 -0.97
CA MET A 660 -16.87 -8.83 0.36
C MET A 660 -16.33 -7.93 1.47
N ALA A 661 -15.05 -7.50 1.39
CA ALA A 661 -14.46 -6.59 2.36
C ALA A 661 -15.18 -5.24 2.39
N ASN A 662 -15.62 -4.72 1.24
CA ASN A 662 -16.46 -3.53 1.14
C ASN A 662 -17.83 -3.74 1.80
N ARG A 663 -18.50 -4.89 1.55
CA ARG A 663 -19.79 -5.22 2.18
C ARG A 663 -19.68 -5.38 3.70
N LEU A 664 -18.57 -5.91 4.19
CA LEU A 664 -18.34 -6.13 5.61
C LEU A 664 -17.86 -4.87 6.35
N GLY A 665 -17.45 -3.82 5.63
CA GLY A 665 -16.97 -2.56 6.19
C GLY A 665 -15.53 -2.63 6.72
N VAL A 666 -14.75 -3.64 6.30
CA VAL A 666 -13.38 -3.87 6.78
C VAL A 666 -12.37 -2.92 6.11
N LEU A 667 -12.71 -2.35 4.95
CA LEU A 667 -11.81 -1.51 4.13
C LEU A 667 -11.77 -0.02 4.49
N ASN A 668 -12.54 0.45 5.49
CA ASN A 668 -12.54 1.87 5.88
C ASN A 668 -11.39 2.29 6.83
N SER A 669 -10.52 1.37 7.24
CA SER A 669 -9.27 1.67 7.96
C SER A 669 -8.10 1.83 6.97
N SER A 670 -8.18 2.85 6.13
CA SER A 670 -7.14 3.25 5.16
C SER A 670 -5.89 3.86 5.84
N HIS A 671 -5.22 3.10 6.70
CA HIS A 671 -3.92 3.47 7.28
C HIS A 671 -2.75 2.58 6.82
N TYR A 672 -2.96 1.70 5.83
CA TYR A 672 -1.92 0.84 5.27
C TYR A 672 -1.95 0.82 3.74
N LEU A 673 -1.42 1.88 3.15
CA LEU A 673 -0.71 1.95 1.88
C LEU A 673 0.30 3.09 2.03
#